data_AF-K0EUY7-F1
#
_entry.id   AF-K0EUY7-F1
#
_cell.length_a   1.000
_cell.length_b   1.000
_cell.length_c   1.000
_cell.angle_alpha   90.00
_cell.angle_beta   90.00
_cell.angle_gamma   90.00
#
_symmetry.space_group_name_H-M   'P 1'
#
loop_
_entity.id
_entity.type
_entity.pdbx_description
1 polymer ?
#
loop_
_entity_poly.entity_id
_entity_poly.type
_entity_poly.pdbx_seq_one_letter_code
_entity_poly.pdbx_strand_id
1 'polypeptide(L)'
;MPDTAAAAALRIAIVGVGPRGLSVFERICANAGDDTHPAGVQVYLIDSTRVGTGAVWRTDQSPHLLMNTVAAQVTIFTDDTVEMDGPVEEGPSLYEWASFLTKLGNFAELPDPMYAEARALGPDTYPTRALYGHYLRWAYEHIRDLHANSVRANEITATVLDVHDQPSGLQEVELSTGARVADLDVVVLTQGHLALIGADSDARSPAREARRLGLTYVAPANAADVDTAEIPAGEPVLLRGLGLTFFDYLALFTVGRGGSFGQVDGTLEYLPSGAEPVIIAGSRRGVPHRARGANQKGVEGRHEPVLLDLSRIDELRKRAQRFGDVSFRHDVWPLVAREVESVYYAALIAERVSPRELRRFRARYLHAATEPAAAALLDGLEIGLAQRWDWAAVADPTRGRRFGSPGEFRHWLIDHLDRDVRDALQGNVSGPVPAALDVLRDIRNEVRLVVDHGGIAGGSYRDDLDRWYTPLNAFLSIGPPASRIAELAALIRADVVRIVGPGTRVRIDERSRRFVADSPRVASSRTTAGRLIDARLPDPDLRSTADPLLRNLLARGEVRSYALCDPDGGRYRTGGLEVAAASHAVRSAAGHAHPRRYALGVPTESVRWVTAAGPRPQVNSVTLSDADRIARAALGLDGRTRHYRSVERTCTTLHDNGLLAPVRAGVPMRRLVSDDAWIAAMVDVELALVRAQARLGIVPASAAQGIARAVRTYRFDADALAQAARGAANPVVAFVAELHRVVAAVDPAAADYVHRGSTSQDILDTATMLIAARAVAAIIDDLDGTIDALARLARAHRDTPIAGRTLGMHAVPTTFGAKVAAWMQGLLDARDRLNQVATGLPVQLGGAAGTYASYVECARISDSDLAVAAPGEIYERLTTEFATELALTAAPVPWHTVRTPIADLAMALAVTSGALGKFAVDVITQSRTEIAEVLEPAAAGRGESSAMPQKRNPVLATLIRSAAVQVPAFASVLLGAMLAEDERPAGAWHAEWQPLRECLLLVGGSAHTAVELAEGLTADAARMQSNLAATRGQVLSERLAIRLAPLLGKAAAKKALQAAAFEAQHSGRSLSDVLAEDPAVRIHLSEHEITELLRPETYLGAAAAFVDRVLNRL
;
A
#
# COMPACT_ATOMS: atom_id res chain seq x y z
N MET A 1 20.95 5.03 -51.50
CA MET A 1 20.78 4.79 -50.06
C MET A 1 19.41 4.18 -49.92
N PRO A 2 19.23 2.97 -49.36
CA PRO A 2 17.95 2.29 -49.45
C PRO A 2 16.87 3.11 -48.75
N ASP A 3 15.73 3.29 -49.42
CA ASP A 3 14.57 4.05 -48.98
C ASP A 3 14.21 3.72 -47.52
N THR A 4 14.41 4.68 -46.63
CA THR A 4 13.76 4.67 -45.33
C THR A 4 12.28 4.93 -45.57
N ALA A 5 11.49 3.85 -45.66
CA ALA A 5 10.04 3.94 -45.55
C ALA A 5 9.72 4.75 -44.29
N ALA A 6 9.06 5.90 -44.46
CA ALA A 6 8.62 6.74 -43.35
C ALA A 6 7.86 5.85 -42.37
N ALA A 7 8.34 5.75 -41.13
CA ALA A 7 7.70 4.94 -40.11
C ALA A 7 6.23 5.37 -40.00
N ALA A 8 5.30 4.45 -40.22
CA ALA A 8 3.87 4.73 -40.12
C ALA A 8 3.49 4.86 -38.63
N ALA A 9 2.53 5.75 -38.35
CA ALA A 9 1.99 5.88 -37.00
C ALA A 9 1.40 4.55 -36.52
N LEU A 10 1.63 4.19 -35.25
CA LEU A 10 1.04 3.00 -34.64
C LEU A 10 -0.48 3.21 -34.49
N ARG A 11 -1.30 2.24 -34.91
CA ARG A 11 -2.77 2.38 -34.94
C ARG A 11 -3.42 1.36 -34.01
N ILE A 12 -4.05 1.84 -32.94
CA ILE A 12 -4.69 1.00 -31.91
C ILE A 12 -6.19 1.26 -31.91
N ALA A 13 -7.03 0.24 -31.81
CA ALA A 13 -8.46 0.38 -31.55
C ALA A 13 -8.83 -0.13 -30.16
N ILE A 14 -9.67 0.62 -29.44
CA ILE A 14 -10.26 0.23 -28.17
C ILE A 14 -11.77 0.13 -28.37
N VAL A 15 -12.33 -1.06 -28.14
CA VAL A 15 -13.75 -1.38 -28.35
C VAL A 15 -14.47 -1.41 -26.99
N GLY A 16 -15.38 -0.46 -26.79
CA GLY A 16 -16.10 -0.24 -25.54
C GLY A 16 -15.32 0.68 -24.61
N VAL A 17 -15.59 1.97 -24.66
CA VAL A 17 -14.81 3.00 -23.95
C VAL A 17 -15.61 3.56 -22.77
N GLY A 18 -16.10 2.64 -21.93
CA GLY A 18 -16.47 2.96 -20.54
C GLY A 18 -15.22 2.97 -19.64
N PRO A 19 -15.37 2.82 -18.30
CA PRO A 19 -14.26 2.94 -17.36
C PRO A 19 -13.03 2.07 -17.69
N ARG A 20 -13.23 0.82 -18.15
CA ARG A 20 -12.11 -0.08 -18.48
C ARG A 20 -11.37 0.35 -19.75
N GLY A 21 -12.11 0.67 -20.81
CA GLY A 21 -11.52 1.19 -22.04
C GLY A 21 -10.84 2.54 -21.83
N LEU A 22 -11.41 3.38 -20.96
CA LEU A 22 -10.79 4.63 -20.54
C LEU A 22 -9.50 4.41 -19.75
N SER A 23 -9.42 3.43 -18.84
CA SER A 23 -8.16 3.08 -18.19
C SER A 23 -7.11 2.59 -19.20
N VAL A 24 -7.48 1.77 -20.19
CA VAL A 24 -6.53 1.37 -21.25
C VAL A 24 -6.06 2.58 -22.06
N PHE A 25 -6.97 3.50 -22.41
CA PHE A 25 -6.62 4.72 -23.12
C PHE A 25 -5.66 5.59 -22.31
N GLU A 26 -5.94 5.82 -21.03
CA GLU A 26 -5.07 6.56 -20.11
C GLU A 26 -3.68 5.94 -20.05
N ARG A 27 -3.58 4.63 -19.87
CA ARG A 27 -2.29 3.93 -19.84
C ARG A 27 -1.55 3.96 -21.17
N ILE A 28 -2.25 3.94 -22.31
CA ILE A 28 -1.62 4.12 -23.63
C ILE A 28 -1.03 5.53 -23.73
N CYS A 29 -1.77 6.57 -23.34
CA CYS A 29 -1.30 7.95 -23.33
C CYS A 29 -0.06 8.11 -22.44
N ALA A 30 -0.13 7.64 -21.18
CA ALA A 30 0.97 7.74 -20.23
C ALA A 30 2.25 7.03 -20.71
N ASN A 31 2.12 5.87 -21.36
CA ASN A 31 3.27 5.11 -21.87
C ASN A 31 3.78 5.59 -23.24
N ALA A 32 2.97 6.31 -24.02
CA ALA A 32 3.34 6.86 -25.33
C ALA A 32 4.07 8.21 -25.16
N GLY A 33 5.27 8.19 -24.58
CA GLY A 33 6.13 9.38 -24.53
C GLY A 33 6.63 9.77 -25.93
N ASP A 34 6.96 11.05 -26.13
CA ASP A 34 7.37 11.63 -27.43
C ASP A 34 8.49 10.85 -28.15
N ASP A 35 9.44 10.29 -27.39
CA ASP A 35 10.58 9.56 -27.95
C ASP A 35 10.28 8.12 -28.36
N THR A 36 9.15 7.55 -27.91
CA THR A 36 8.86 6.11 -28.05
C THR A 36 8.34 5.75 -29.43
N HIS A 37 7.49 6.62 -29.99
CA HIS A 37 6.87 6.43 -31.30
C HIS A 37 6.95 7.75 -32.07
N PRO A 38 8.06 8.06 -32.74
CA PRO A 38 8.28 9.36 -33.38
C PRO A 38 7.32 9.65 -34.55
N ALA A 39 6.65 8.62 -35.08
CA ALA A 39 5.56 8.77 -36.06
C ALA A 39 4.20 9.08 -35.43
N GLY A 40 4.11 9.10 -34.10
CA GLY A 40 2.91 9.26 -33.31
C GLY A 40 2.09 7.96 -33.13
N VAL A 41 1.18 7.98 -32.16
CA VAL A 41 0.21 6.90 -31.92
C VAL A 41 -1.20 7.42 -32.25
N GLN A 42 -1.96 6.66 -33.05
CA GLN A 42 -3.38 6.91 -33.31
C GLN A 42 -4.23 5.90 -32.56
N VAL A 43 -5.13 6.39 -31.71
CA VAL A 43 -6.06 5.55 -30.97
C VAL A 43 -7.48 5.78 -31.48
N TYR A 44 -8.13 4.71 -31.94
CA TYR A 44 -9.53 4.68 -32.35
C TYR A 44 -10.37 4.21 -31.17
N LEU A 45 -11.12 5.14 -30.57
CA LEU A 45 -11.96 4.93 -29.41
C LEU A 45 -13.39 4.67 -29.89
N ILE A 46 -13.81 3.41 -29.87
CA ILE A 46 -15.08 2.97 -30.47
C ILE A 46 -16.04 2.55 -29.36
N ASP A 47 -17.16 3.26 -29.21
CA ASP A 47 -18.21 2.92 -28.25
C ASP A 47 -19.60 2.95 -28.92
N SER A 48 -20.49 2.03 -28.54
CA SER A 48 -21.85 1.97 -29.09
C SER A 48 -22.73 3.15 -28.66
N THR A 49 -22.32 3.88 -27.63
CA THR A 49 -23.07 5.00 -27.04
C THR A 49 -22.26 6.29 -27.03
N ARG A 50 -21.25 6.39 -26.16
CA ARG A 50 -20.41 7.58 -26.03
C ARG A 50 -19.06 7.21 -25.43
N VAL A 51 -18.00 7.69 -26.08
CA VAL A 51 -16.62 7.54 -25.60
C VAL A 51 -16.43 8.22 -24.24
N GLY A 52 -15.79 7.50 -23.33
CA GLY A 52 -15.50 7.89 -21.95
C GLY A 52 -16.50 7.29 -20.95
N THR A 53 -17.79 7.23 -21.29
CA THR A 53 -18.84 6.83 -20.34
C THR A 53 -19.30 5.38 -20.53
N GLY A 54 -19.36 4.93 -21.79
CA GLY A 54 -20.00 3.69 -22.17
C GLY A 54 -21.50 3.64 -21.82
N ALA A 55 -22.13 2.49 -22.07
CA ALA A 55 -23.58 2.34 -21.96
C ALA A 55 -24.12 2.36 -20.51
N VAL A 56 -23.30 2.06 -19.50
CA VAL A 56 -23.75 1.96 -18.09
C VAL A 56 -23.73 3.31 -17.38
N TRP A 57 -22.78 4.18 -17.71
CA TRP A 57 -22.53 5.43 -16.98
C TRP A 57 -22.93 6.65 -17.81
N ARG A 58 -24.04 6.54 -18.56
CA ARG A 58 -24.52 7.64 -19.40
C ARG A 58 -24.85 8.87 -18.56
N THR A 59 -24.55 10.04 -19.11
CA THR A 59 -24.80 11.34 -18.47
C THR A 59 -26.29 11.72 -18.44
N ASP A 60 -27.11 11.10 -19.30
CA ASP A 60 -28.55 11.36 -19.45
C ASP A 60 -29.44 10.34 -18.73
N GLN A 61 -28.86 9.40 -17.98
CA GLN A 61 -29.64 8.45 -17.20
C GLN A 61 -30.32 9.11 -15.99
N SER A 62 -31.31 8.42 -15.42
CA SER A 62 -32.07 8.95 -14.27
C SER A 62 -31.15 9.38 -13.11
N PRO A 63 -31.37 10.58 -12.52
CA PRO A 63 -30.61 11.06 -11.36
C PRO A 63 -30.94 10.30 -10.07
N HIS A 64 -31.87 9.34 -10.11
CA HIS A 64 -32.21 8.51 -8.95
C HIS A 64 -31.35 7.24 -8.84
N LEU A 65 -30.54 6.94 -9.84
CA LEU A 65 -29.64 5.79 -9.83
C LEU A 65 -28.32 6.18 -9.19
N LEU A 66 -27.96 5.50 -8.10
CA LEU A 66 -26.74 5.77 -7.35
C LEU A 66 -25.63 4.77 -7.67
N MET A 67 -24.40 5.23 -7.47
CA MET A 67 -23.26 4.33 -7.28
C MET A 67 -23.38 3.62 -5.92
N ASN A 68 -22.72 2.46 -5.82
CA ASN A 68 -22.59 1.71 -4.56
C ASN A 68 -21.21 1.90 -3.91
N THR A 69 -20.46 2.90 -4.36
CA THR A 69 -19.16 3.30 -3.86
C THR A 69 -19.22 4.79 -3.52
N VAL A 70 -18.59 5.19 -2.43
CA VAL A 70 -18.54 6.59 -2.00
C VAL A 70 -17.60 7.41 -2.89
N ALA A 71 -17.88 8.70 -3.04
CA ALA A 71 -17.20 9.57 -4.01
C ALA A 71 -15.67 9.61 -3.86
N ALA A 72 -15.16 9.63 -2.64
CA ALA A 72 -13.71 9.65 -2.39
C ALA A 72 -13.00 8.32 -2.71
N GLN A 73 -13.75 7.24 -2.95
CA GLN A 73 -13.22 5.92 -3.32
C GLN A 73 -13.42 5.61 -4.82
N VAL A 74 -13.54 6.62 -5.66
CA VAL A 74 -13.73 6.46 -7.11
C VAL A 74 -12.68 7.28 -7.85
N THR A 75 -11.91 6.63 -8.71
CA THR A 75 -10.96 7.28 -9.63
C THR A 75 -10.85 6.51 -10.94
N ILE A 76 -10.24 7.12 -11.96
CA ILE A 76 -9.70 6.40 -13.13
C ILE A 76 -8.18 6.51 -13.24
N PHE A 77 -7.56 7.42 -12.48
CA PHE A 77 -6.15 7.74 -12.54
C PHE A 77 -5.31 6.81 -11.67
N THR A 78 -4.04 6.69 -12.03
CA THR A 78 -3.05 5.93 -11.28
C THR A 78 -2.47 6.75 -10.12
N ASP A 79 -1.90 6.05 -9.15
CA ASP A 79 -1.12 6.63 -8.06
C ASP A 79 0.03 5.67 -7.72
N ASP A 80 0.87 6.05 -6.76
CA ASP A 80 2.06 5.30 -6.35
C ASP A 80 1.76 3.95 -5.69
N THR A 81 0.50 3.65 -5.38
CA THR A 81 0.09 2.35 -4.82
C THR A 81 -0.24 1.32 -5.89
N VAL A 82 -0.42 1.73 -7.15
CA VAL A 82 -0.72 0.83 -8.26
C VAL A 82 0.55 0.13 -8.72
N GLU A 83 0.58 -1.19 -8.60
CA GLU A 83 1.69 -2.01 -9.08
C GLU A 83 1.66 -2.10 -10.61
N MET A 84 2.52 -1.33 -11.29
CA MET A 84 2.63 -1.29 -12.75
C MET A 84 4.03 -0.89 -13.23
N ASP A 85 4.34 -1.11 -14.52
CA ASP A 85 5.65 -0.82 -15.12
C ASP A 85 5.70 0.55 -15.80
N GLY A 86 4.55 1.05 -16.28
CA GLY A 86 4.44 2.38 -16.88
C GLY A 86 4.51 3.51 -15.85
N PRO A 87 4.63 4.77 -16.30
CA PRO A 87 4.73 5.92 -15.40
C PRO A 87 3.44 6.14 -14.61
N VAL A 88 3.55 6.60 -13.37
CA VAL A 88 2.40 7.07 -12.58
C VAL A 88 1.99 8.43 -13.10
N GLU A 89 0.71 8.55 -13.46
CA GLU A 89 0.09 9.81 -13.85
C GLU A 89 -1.12 10.05 -12.93
N GLU A 90 -0.90 10.88 -11.91
CA GLU A 90 -1.89 11.19 -10.90
C GLU A 90 -3.00 12.09 -11.45
N GLY A 91 -4.21 11.90 -10.95
CA GLY A 91 -5.35 12.75 -11.25
C GLY A 91 -6.41 12.65 -10.15
N PRO A 92 -7.39 13.57 -10.15
CA PRO A 92 -8.32 13.68 -9.05
C PRO A 92 -9.27 12.47 -8.98
N SER A 93 -9.54 12.01 -7.77
CA SER A 93 -10.73 11.22 -7.47
C SER A 93 -12.00 12.01 -7.83
N LEU A 94 -13.14 11.30 -7.93
CA LEU A 94 -14.43 11.93 -8.20
C LEU A 94 -14.77 13.03 -7.17
N TYR A 95 -14.44 12.80 -5.89
CA TYR A 95 -14.66 13.79 -4.83
C TYR A 95 -13.74 15.02 -4.99
N GLU A 96 -12.47 14.82 -5.31
CA GLU A 96 -11.52 15.92 -5.51
C GLU A 96 -11.91 16.75 -6.74
N TRP A 97 -12.32 16.10 -7.82
CA TRP A 97 -12.82 16.76 -9.02
C TRP A 97 -14.07 17.61 -8.72
N ALA A 98 -15.05 17.05 -8.00
CA ALA A 98 -16.23 17.80 -7.57
C ALA A 98 -15.87 18.97 -6.62
N SER A 99 -14.88 18.77 -5.75
CA SER A 99 -14.34 19.82 -4.88
C SER A 99 -13.68 20.94 -5.68
N PHE A 100 -12.95 20.62 -6.75
CA PHE A 100 -12.38 21.62 -7.65
C PHE A 100 -13.47 22.39 -8.39
N LEU A 101 -14.51 21.74 -8.89
CA LEU A 101 -15.66 22.41 -9.52
C LEU A 101 -16.30 23.43 -8.56
N THR A 102 -16.40 23.07 -7.28
CA THR A 102 -16.96 23.96 -6.26
C THR A 102 -16.07 25.17 -5.99
N LYS A 103 -14.74 24.99 -6.00
CA LYS A 103 -13.76 26.04 -5.65
C LYS A 103 -13.38 26.94 -6.82
N LEU A 104 -13.33 26.40 -8.04
CA LEU A 104 -12.84 27.06 -9.25
C LEU A 104 -13.97 27.46 -10.22
N GLY A 105 -15.20 27.02 -9.96
CA GLY A 105 -16.33 27.20 -10.86
C GLY A 105 -16.57 25.98 -11.76
N ASN A 106 -17.67 26.02 -12.51
CA ASN A 106 -18.14 24.90 -13.34
C ASN A 106 -17.30 24.68 -14.63
N PHE A 107 -15.99 24.44 -14.49
CA PHE A 107 -15.06 24.25 -15.61
C PHE A 107 -15.33 23.00 -16.45
N ALA A 108 -16.10 22.04 -15.91
CA ALA A 108 -16.53 20.85 -16.65
C ALA A 108 -17.90 21.02 -17.34
N GLU A 109 -18.44 22.25 -17.37
CA GLU A 109 -19.69 22.60 -18.05
C GLU A 109 -20.87 21.69 -17.68
N LEU A 110 -20.96 21.32 -16.39
CA LEU A 110 -22.02 20.45 -15.91
C LEU A 110 -23.39 21.14 -16.03
N PRO A 111 -24.46 20.41 -16.39
CA PRO A 111 -25.83 20.89 -16.25
C PRO A 111 -26.12 21.32 -14.81
N ASP A 112 -26.96 22.34 -14.60
CA ASP A 112 -27.24 22.91 -13.27
C ASP A 112 -27.56 21.88 -12.18
N PRO A 113 -28.40 20.84 -12.41
CA PRO A 113 -28.66 19.83 -11.39
C PRO A 113 -27.42 19.01 -11.00
N MET A 114 -26.56 18.69 -11.98
CA MET A 114 -25.33 17.93 -11.76
C MET A 114 -24.26 18.79 -11.09
N TYR A 115 -24.18 20.08 -11.44
CA TYR A 115 -23.31 21.02 -10.75
C TYR A 115 -23.74 21.24 -9.29
N ALA A 116 -25.05 21.31 -9.03
CA ALA A 116 -25.57 21.37 -7.67
C ALA A 116 -25.24 20.10 -6.86
N GLU A 117 -25.37 18.92 -7.46
CA GLU A 117 -24.96 17.65 -6.84
C GLU A 117 -23.46 17.65 -6.52
N ALA A 118 -22.60 18.03 -7.48
CA ALA A 118 -21.16 18.12 -7.28
C ALA A 118 -20.78 19.05 -6.13
N ARG A 119 -21.47 20.19 -6.00
CA ARG A 119 -21.26 21.15 -4.89
C ARG A 119 -21.69 20.65 -3.52
N ALA A 120 -22.67 19.75 -3.48
CA ALA A 120 -23.16 19.15 -2.24
C ALA A 120 -22.43 17.84 -1.88
N LEU A 121 -21.54 17.37 -2.75
CA LEU A 121 -20.88 16.08 -2.61
C LEU A 121 -19.86 16.10 -1.46
N GLY A 122 -20.08 15.26 -0.45
CA GLY A 122 -19.08 14.93 0.57
C GLY A 122 -18.23 13.73 0.16
N PRO A 123 -17.10 13.47 0.85
CA PRO A 123 -16.20 12.37 0.52
C PRO A 123 -16.89 10.99 0.66
N ASP A 124 -17.77 10.86 1.65
CA ASP A 124 -18.50 9.62 1.95
C ASP A 124 -19.92 9.58 1.33
N THR A 125 -20.25 10.55 0.47
CA THR A 125 -21.53 10.57 -0.26
C THR A 125 -21.51 9.55 -1.38
N TYR A 126 -22.63 8.87 -1.61
CA TYR A 126 -22.84 8.00 -2.78
C TYR A 126 -23.38 8.85 -3.95
N PRO A 127 -22.55 9.14 -4.98
CA PRO A 127 -22.96 9.99 -6.09
C PRO A 127 -23.95 9.29 -7.01
N THR A 128 -24.68 10.06 -7.81
CA THR A 128 -25.47 9.53 -8.91
C THR A 128 -24.57 8.93 -9.98
N ARG A 129 -25.10 7.91 -10.69
CA ARG A 129 -24.42 7.31 -11.83
C ARG A 129 -24.22 8.32 -12.98
N ALA A 130 -25.13 9.29 -13.10
CA ALA A 130 -25.04 10.38 -14.06
C ALA A 130 -23.85 11.31 -13.77
N LEU A 131 -23.67 11.74 -12.51
CA LEU A 131 -22.52 12.55 -12.10
C LEU A 131 -21.19 11.82 -12.34
N TYR A 132 -21.12 10.52 -12.05
CA TYR A 132 -19.93 9.73 -12.38
C TYR A 132 -19.69 9.64 -13.90
N GLY A 133 -20.76 9.55 -14.70
CA GLY A 133 -20.68 9.66 -16.15
C GLY A 133 -20.03 10.98 -16.61
N HIS A 134 -20.39 12.09 -15.97
CA HIS A 134 -19.76 13.39 -16.25
C HIS A 134 -18.29 13.43 -15.87
N TYR A 135 -17.91 12.87 -14.72
CA TYR A 135 -16.51 12.73 -14.33
C TYR A 135 -15.70 11.89 -15.33
N LEU A 136 -16.25 10.74 -15.77
CA LEU A 136 -15.59 9.90 -16.78
C LEU A 136 -15.39 10.64 -18.11
N ARG A 137 -16.40 11.41 -18.54
CA ARG A 137 -16.30 12.21 -19.76
C ARG A 137 -15.24 13.29 -19.64
N TRP A 138 -15.22 14.00 -18.51
CA TRP A 138 -14.19 14.99 -18.21
C TRP A 138 -12.79 14.35 -18.17
N ALA A 139 -12.62 13.21 -17.49
CA ALA A 139 -11.34 12.54 -17.38
C ALA A 139 -10.79 12.14 -18.75
N TYR A 140 -11.66 11.61 -19.62
CA TYR A 140 -11.31 11.33 -21.01
C TYR A 140 -10.82 12.58 -21.76
N GLU A 141 -11.57 13.68 -21.69
CA GLU A 141 -11.21 14.94 -22.37
C GLU A 141 -9.90 15.52 -21.82
N HIS A 142 -9.72 15.46 -20.50
CA HIS A 142 -8.50 15.89 -19.82
C HIS A 142 -7.27 15.10 -20.30
N ILE A 143 -7.35 13.77 -20.33
CA ILE A 143 -6.26 12.89 -20.77
C ILE A 143 -5.95 13.12 -22.25
N ARG A 144 -6.98 13.21 -23.09
CA ARG A 144 -6.82 13.48 -24.53
C ARG A 144 -6.06 14.78 -24.76
N ASP A 145 -6.46 15.84 -24.06
CA ASP A 145 -5.90 17.17 -24.26
C ASP A 145 -4.47 17.27 -23.70
N LEU A 146 -4.20 16.58 -22.59
CA LEU A 146 -2.87 16.49 -21.99
C LEU A 146 -1.84 15.80 -22.91
N HIS A 147 -2.26 14.76 -23.63
CA HIS A 147 -1.41 13.93 -24.49
C HIS A 147 -1.58 14.19 -25.99
N ALA A 148 -2.19 15.31 -26.38
CA ALA A 148 -2.53 15.61 -27.77
C ALA A 148 -1.30 15.70 -28.72
N ASN A 149 -0.10 15.91 -28.17
CA ASN A 149 1.14 15.99 -28.93
C ASN A 149 1.72 14.62 -29.32
N SER A 150 1.48 13.58 -28.50
CA SER A 150 2.02 12.23 -28.69
C SER A 150 0.97 11.23 -29.18
N VAL A 151 -0.28 11.40 -28.75
CA VAL A 151 -1.40 10.51 -29.06
C VAL A 151 -2.55 11.26 -29.71
N ARG A 152 -2.92 10.81 -30.92
CA ARG A 152 -4.12 11.28 -31.61
C ARG A 152 -5.31 10.37 -31.33
N ALA A 153 -6.26 10.85 -30.52
CA ALA A 153 -7.52 10.17 -30.26
C ALA A 153 -8.55 10.41 -31.39
N ASN A 154 -9.22 9.34 -31.83
CA ASN A 154 -10.30 9.39 -32.83
C ASN A 154 -11.56 8.75 -32.23
N GLU A 155 -12.56 9.56 -31.91
CA GLU A 155 -13.84 9.09 -31.35
C GLU A 155 -14.75 8.54 -32.46
N ILE A 156 -15.31 7.36 -32.22
CA ILE A 156 -16.29 6.72 -33.12
C ILE A 156 -17.46 6.20 -32.28
N THR A 157 -18.65 6.77 -32.51
CA THR A 157 -19.90 6.25 -31.94
C THR A 157 -20.51 5.23 -32.89
N ALA A 158 -20.20 3.95 -32.70
CA ALA A 158 -20.75 2.84 -33.48
C ALA A 158 -20.61 1.52 -32.71
N THR A 159 -21.43 0.53 -33.06
CA THR A 159 -21.22 -0.85 -32.59
C THR A 159 -20.20 -1.52 -33.50
N VAL A 160 -19.20 -2.20 -32.93
CA VAL A 160 -18.32 -3.07 -33.71
C VAL A 160 -19.06 -4.37 -34.00
N LEU A 161 -19.21 -4.70 -35.28
CA LEU A 161 -19.88 -5.92 -35.73
C LEU A 161 -18.88 -7.07 -35.87
N ASP A 162 -17.65 -6.78 -36.29
CA ASP A 162 -16.66 -7.82 -36.55
C ASP A 162 -15.21 -7.28 -36.53
N VAL A 163 -14.25 -8.18 -36.40
CA VAL A 163 -12.82 -7.92 -36.57
C VAL A 163 -12.17 -9.02 -37.40
N HIS A 164 -11.31 -8.62 -38.34
CA HIS A 164 -10.66 -9.53 -39.29
C HIS A 164 -9.15 -9.31 -39.34
N ASP A 165 -8.42 -10.40 -39.59
CA ASP A 165 -7.01 -10.33 -39.94
C ASP A 165 -6.88 -10.03 -41.43
N GLN A 166 -6.19 -8.93 -41.76
CA GLN A 166 -5.81 -8.62 -43.13
C GLN A 166 -4.64 -9.52 -43.57
N PRO A 167 -4.39 -9.67 -44.88
CA PRO A 167 -3.25 -10.45 -45.39
C PRO A 167 -1.89 -9.99 -44.85
N SER A 168 -1.76 -8.72 -44.43
CA SER A 168 -0.58 -8.14 -43.77
C SER A 168 -0.38 -8.62 -42.33
N GLY A 169 -1.37 -9.28 -41.72
CA GLY A 169 -1.44 -9.59 -40.30
C GLY A 169 -1.95 -8.44 -39.43
N LEU A 170 -2.20 -7.26 -40.01
CA LEU A 170 -2.89 -6.16 -39.34
C LEU A 170 -4.39 -6.45 -39.19
N GLN A 171 -5.05 -5.65 -38.38
CA GLN A 171 -6.44 -5.82 -38.00
C GLN A 171 -7.34 -4.85 -38.78
N GLU A 172 -8.55 -5.28 -39.08
CA GLU A 172 -9.61 -4.43 -39.60
C GLU A 172 -10.90 -4.62 -38.79
N VAL A 173 -11.52 -3.51 -38.40
CA VAL A 173 -12.76 -3.48 -37.60
C VAL A 173 -13.93 -3.06 -38.51
N GLU A 174 -15.02 -3.82 -38.49
CA GLU A 174 -16.28 -3.48 -39.18
C GLU A 174 -17.28 -2.84 -38.20
N LEU A 175 -17.88 -1.71 -38.60
CA LEU A 175 -18.80 -0.93 -37.77
C LEU A 175 -20.26 -1.08 -38.23
N SER A 176 -21.20 -0.87 -37.31
CA SER A 176 -22.64 -0.89 -37.59
C SER A 176 -23.12 0.21 -38.55
N THR A 177 -22.28 1.21 -38.81
CA THR A 177 -22.51 2.26 -39.80
C THR A 177 -22.15 1.83 -41.23
N GLY A 178 -21.57 0.63 -41.40
CA GLY A 178 -20.99 0.14 -42.65
C GLY A 178 -19.55 0.62 -42.91
N ALA A 179 -19.01 1.51 -42.08
CA ALA A 179 -17.63 1.94 -42.16
C ALA A 179 -16.66 0.87 -41.64
N ARG A 180 -15.41 0.91 -42.12
CA ARG A 180 -14.32 0.04 -41.69
C ARG A 180 -13.14 0.85 -41.19
N VAL A 181 -12.50 0.38 -40.13
CA VAL A 181 -11.23 0.93 -39.63
C VAL A 181 -10.14 -0.10 -39.88
N ALA A 182 -9.32 0.15 -40.89
CA ALA A 182 -8.29 -0.76 -41.40
C ALA A 182 -6.89 -0.44 -40.86
N ASP A 183 -5.97 -1.35 -41.13
CA ASP A 183 -4.53 -1.23 -40.86
C ASP A 183 -4.25 -0.96 -39.37
N LEU A 184 -4.96 -1.66 -38.48
CA LEU A 184 -4.79 -1.53 -37.04
C LEU A 184 -3.71 -2.50 -36.57
N ASP A 185 -2.74 -1.99 -35.83
CA ASP A 185 -1.70 -2.79 -35.19
C ASP A 185 -2.23 -3.62 -34.04
N VAL A 186 -3.22 -3.08 -33.31
CA VAL A 186 -3.76 -3.67 -32.09
C VAL A 186 -5.26 -3.37 -31.96
N VAL A 187 -6.02 -4.34 -31.46
CA VAL A 187 -7.40 -4.17 -31.03
C VAL A 187 -7.54 -4.62 -29.57
N VAL A 188 -8.11 -3.78 -28.72
CA VAL A 188 -8.40 -4.08 -27.31
C VAL A 188 -9.90 -4.13 -27.09
N LEU A 189 -10.40 -5.25 -26.55
CA LEU A 189 -11.81 -5.48 -26.24
C LEU A 189 -12.08 -5.13 -24.77
N THR A 190 -12.81 -4.05 -24.53
CA THR A 190 -13.13 -3.53 -23.19
C THR A 190 -14.63 -3.31 -22.96
N GLN A 191 -15.46 -4.03 -23.72
CA GLN A 191 -16.91 -3.95 -23.64
C GLN A 191 -17.41 -4.16 -22.20
N GLY A 192 -18.48 -3.45 -21.84
CA GLY A 192 -19.08 -3.50 -20.51
C GLY A 192 -19.99 -4.71 -20.29
N HIS A 193 -21.10 -4.49 -19.58
CA HIS A 193 -22.14 -5.52 -19.45
C HIS A 193 -22.84 -5.73 -20.79
N LEU A 194 -22.91 -6.98 -21.23
CA LEU A 194 -23.49 -7.38 -22.50
C LEU A 194 -24.81 -8.13 -22.27
N ALA A 195 -25.76 -7.93 -23.19
CA ALA A 195 -26.99 -8.71 -23.20
C ALA A 195 -26.73 -10.16 -23.62
N LEU A 196 -27.65 -11.08 -23.34
CA LEU A 196 -27.55 -12.49 -23.73
C LEU A 196 -28.59 -12.87 -24.81
N ILE A 197 -28.17 -13.62 -25.83
CA ILE A 197 -29.04 -14.38 -26.74
C ILE A 197 -29.77 -15.43 -25.92
N GLY A 198 -31.09 -15.48 -26.03
CA GLY A 198 -31.88 -16.54 -25.39
C GLY A 198 -32.80 -16.11 -24.26
N ALA A 199 -32.89 -14.81 -23.93
CA ALA A 199 -34.05 -14.34 -23.21
C ALA A 199 -35.35 -14.72 -23.96
N ASP A 200 -35.31 -14.79 -25.30
CA ASP A 200 -36.49 -15.03 -26.15
C ASP A 200 -36.42 -16.18 -27.17
N SER A 201 -35.22 -16.67 -27.54
CA SER A 201 -35.08 -17.61 -28.67
C SER A 201 -35.25 -19.09 -28.28
N ASP A 202 -35.12 -19.45 -27.01
CA ASP A 202 -35.37 -20.82 -26.54
C ASP A 202 -36.89 -21.07 -26.44
N ALA A 203 -37.37 -22.20 -26.95
CA ALA A 203 -38.78 -22.58 -26.85
C ALA A 203 -39.27 -22.71 -25.41
N ARG A 204 -38.34 -22.88 -24.45
CA ARG A 204 -38.62 -22.94 -23.01
C ARG A 204 -38.34 -21.63 -22.27
N SER A 205 -38.06 -20.52 -22.97
CA SER A 205 -37.76 -19.26 -22.31
C SER A 205 -39.00 -18.70 -21.58
N PRO A 206 -38.84 -18.16 -20.35
CA PRO A 206 -39.94 -17.50 -19.63
C PRO A 206 -40.58 -16.35 -20.41
N ALA A 207 -39.80 -15.66 -21.24
CA ALA A 207 -40.26 -14.51 -22.01
C ALA A 207 -41.20 -14.92 -23.15
N ARG A 208 -40.87 -16.00 -23.86
CA ARG A 208 -41.71 -16.52 -24.94
C ARG A 208 -43.04 -17.04 -24.41
N GLU A 209 -42.99 -17.76 -23.29
CA GLU A 209 -44.18 -18.26 -22.61
C GLU A 209 -45.04 -17.12 -22.04
N ALA A 210 -44.41 -16.09 -21.45
CA ALA A 210 -45.12 -14.88 -21.03
C ALA A 210 -45.84 -14.20 -22.20
N ARG A 211 -45.16 -13.99 -23.33
CA ARG A 211 -45.78 -13.40 -24.54
C ARG A 211 -46.94 -14.21 -25.08
N ARG A 212 -46.82 -15.54 -25.13
CA ARG A 212 -47.91 -16.45 -25.53
C ARG A 212 -49.17 -16.23 -24.70
N LEU A 213 -49.01 -15.93 -23.41
CA LEU A 213 -50.10 -15.72 -22.46
C LEU A 213 -50.55 -14.26 -22.34
N GLY A 214 -49.93 -13.32 -23.07
CA GLY A 214 -50.23 -11.89 -22.98
C GLY A 214 -49.68 -11.23 -21.71
N LEU A 215 -48.62 -11.79 -21.14
CA LEU A 215 -47.92 -11.29 -19.96
C LEU A 215 -46.67 -10.50 -20.35
N THR A 216 -46.30 -9.53 -19.52
CA THR A 216 -45.05 -8.78 -19.69
C THR A 216 -43.95 -9.41 -18.85
N TYR A 217 -42.89 -9.90 -19.49
CA TYR A 217 -41.67 -10.34 -18.82
C TYR A 217 -40.49 -9.50 -19.28
N VAL A 218 -39.77 -8.94 -18.31
CA VAL A 218 -38.50 -8.23 -18.53
C VAL A 218 -37.38 -9.14 -18.04
N ALA A 219 -36.51 -9.54 -18.96
CA ALA A 219 -35.33 -10.35 -18.68
C ALA A 219 -34.29 -9.56 -17.85
N PRO A 220 -33.30 -10.24 -17.24
CA PRO A 220 -32.19 -9.56 -16.57
C PRO A 220 -31.54 -8.50 -17.46
N ALA A 221 -31.51 -7.25 -17.01
CA ALA A 221 -31.00 -6.10 -17.74
C ALA A 221 -30.57 -4.99 -16.76
N ASN A 222 -29.88 -3.97 -17.25
CA ASN A 222 -29.64 -2.77 -16.46
C ASN A 222 -30.96 -2.00 -16.32
N ALA A 223 -31.30 -1.59 -15.09
CA ALA A 223 -32.55 -0.89 -14.82
C ALA A 223 -32.67 0.43 -15.60
N ALA A 224 -31.54 1.07 -15.92
CA ALA A 224 -31.49 2.29 -16.73
C ALA A 224 -31.93 2.09 -18.19
N ASP A 225 -31.95 0.84 -18.68
CA ASP A 225 -32.29 0.48 -20.07
C ASP A 225 -33.72 -0.03 -20.22
N VAL A 226 -34.43 -0.21 -19.10
CA VAL A 226 -35.81 -0.69 -19.10
C VAL A 226 -36.73 0.50 -19.05
N ASP A 227 -37.64 0.58 -20.02
CA ASP A 227 -38.72 1.57 -20.00
C ASP A 227 -39.70 1.24 -18.88
N THR A 228 -39.45 1.84 -17.72
CA THR A 228 -40.31 1.63 -16.55
C THR A 228 -41.67 2.31 -16.72
N ALA A 229 -41.86 3.24 -17.66
CA ALA A 229 -43.15 3.89 -17.90
C ALA A 229 -44.22 2.93 -18.45
N GLU A 230 -43.81 1.84 -19.10
CA GLU A 230 -44.71 0.78 -19.56
C GLU A 230 -45.43 0.02 -18.43
N ILE A 231 -44.99 0.21 -17.17
CA ILE A 231 -45.65 -0.34 -15.97
C ILE A 231 -46.67 0.68 -15.44
N PRO A 232 -47.99 0.43 -15.50
CA PRO A 232 -49.00 1.39 -15.08
C PRO A 232 -49.01 1.64 -13.56
N ALA A 233 -49.45 2.84 -13.18
CA ALA A 233 -49.74 3.17 -11.78
C ALA A 233 -50.78 2.21 -11.18
N GLY A 234 -50.58 1.81 -9.92
CA GLY A 234 -51.46 0.89 -9.19
C GLY A 234 -51.45 -0.57 -9.68
N GLU A 235 -50.80 -0.90 -10.80
CA GLU A 235 -50.74 -2.28 -11.27
C GLU A 235 -49.70 -3.09 -10.48
N PRO A 236 -50.02 -4.33 -10.04
CA PRO A 236 -49.03 -5.22 -9.42
C PRO A 236 -47.93 -5.61 -10.41
N VAL A 237 -46.68 -5.31 -10.05
CA VAL A 237 -45.48 -5.74 -10.76
C VAL A 237 -44.64 -6.63 -9.86
N LEU A 238 -44.21 -7.79 -10.35
CA LEU A 238 -43.34 -8.69 -9.61
C LEU A 238 -41.88 -8.41 -9.94
N LEU A 239 -41.02 -8.20 -8.95
CA LEU A 239 -39.56 -8.15 -9.10
C LEU A 239 -38.91 -9.39 -8.51
N ARG A 240 -38.22 -10.15 -9.36
CA ARG A 240 -37.44 -11.32 -8.95
C ARG A 240 -35.99 -10.92 -8.70
N GLY A 241 -35.61 -10.92 -7.43
CA GLY A 241 -34.31 -10.45 -6.95
C GLY A 241 -34.45 -9.32 -5.95
N LEU A 242 -33.55 -9.29 -4.96
CA LEU A 242 -33.44 -8.23 -3.95
C LEU A 242 -31.98 -7.77 -3.83
N GLY A 243 -31.28 -7.69 -4.96
CA GLY A 243 -29.91 -7.19 -5.07
C GLY A 243 -29.87 -5.70 -5.41
N LEU A 244 -28.74 -5.22 -5.92
CA LEU A 244 -28.57 -3.79 -6.24
C LEU A 244 -29.52 -3.30 -7.33
N THR A 245 -29.73 -4.07 -8.40
CA THR A 245 -30.67 -3.74 -9.47
C THR A 245 -32.11 -3.59 -8.96
N PHE A 246 -32.48 -4.27 -7.87
CA PHE A 246 -33.80 -4.09 -7.25
C PHE A 246 -33.95 -2.69 -6.63
N PHE A 247 -32.90 -2.15 -6.01
CA PHE A 247 -32.92 -0.78 -5.49
C PHE A 247 -32.98 0.26 -6.61
N ASP A 248 -32.40 -0.03 -7.77
CA ASP A 248 -32.54 0.83 -8.95
C ASP A 248 -34.01 0.88 -9.41
N TYR A 249 -34.68 -0.27 -9.54
CA TYR A 249 -36.10 -0.31 -9.89
C TYR A 249 -36.98 0.36 -8.82
N LEU A 250 -36.67 0.18 -7.53
CA LEU A 250 -37.37 0.89 -6.46
C LEU A 250 -37.29 2.40 -6.68
N ALA A 251 -36.08 2.93 -6.88
CA ALA A 251 -35.86 4.35 -7.08
C ALA A 251 -36.63 4.87 -8.32
N LEU A 252 -36.64 4.12 -9.42
CA LEU A 252 -37.37 4.47 -10.64
C LEU A 252 -38.90 4.41 -10.46
N PHE A 253 -39.42 3.42 -9.74
CA PHE A 253 -40.87 3.26 -9.52
C PHE A 253 -41.45 4.14 -8.42
N THR A 254 -40.62 4.78 -7.59
CA THR A 254 -41.06 5.56 -6.42
C THR A 254 -40.72 7.04 -6.61
N VAL A 255 -39.51 7.45 -6.24
CA VAL A 255 -39.06 8.85 -6.38
C VAL A 255 -39.04 9.27 -7.85
N GLY A 256 -38.66 8.36 -8.76
CA GLY A 256 -38.74 8.57 -10.21
C GLY A 256 -40.16 8.77 -10.76
N ARG A 257 -41.18 8.50 -9.94
CA ARG A 257 -42.60 8.78 -10.22
C ARG A 257 -43.19 9.88 -9.35
N GLY A 258 -42.34 10.70 -8.73
CA GLY A 258 -42.74 11.89 -7.96
C GLY A 258 -43.07 11.62 -6.50
N GLY A 259 -42.90 10.41 -5.99
CA GLY A 259 -43.02 10.17 -4.55
C GLY A 259 -41.84 10.75 -3.77
N SER A 260 -42.00 10.90 -2.46
CA SER A 260 -40.97 11.56 -1.63
C SER A 260 -40.83 10.92 -0.26
N PHE A 261 -39.66 11.09 0.36
CA PHE A 261 -39.38 10.63 1.71
C PHE A 261 -39.37 11.80 2.70
N GLY A 262 -39.97 11.60 3.87
CA GLY A 262 -39.99 12.55 4.98
C GLY A 262 -39.53 11.88 6.28
N GLN A 263 -39.18 12.69 7.29
CA GLN A 263 -38.84 12.22 8.63
C GLN A 263 -40.03 12.49 9.57
N VAL A 264 -40.47 11.47 10.30
CA VAL A 264 -41.49 11.55 11.35
C VAL A 264 -40.95 10.82 12.58
N ASP A 265 -40.77 11.54 13.68
CA ASP A 265 -40.25 11.00 14.96
C ASP A 265 -38.94 10.17 14.81
N GLY A 266 -38.03 10.64 13.95
CA GLY A 266 -36.75 9.97 13.68
C GLY A 266 -36.85 8.72 12.78
N THR A 267 -38.04 8.40 12.30
CA THR A 267 -38.30 7.31 11.35
C THR A 267 -38.55 7.88 9.96
N LEU A 268 -37.94 7.26 8.94
CA LEU A 268 -38.21 7.62 7.55
C LEU A 268 -39.60 7.10 7.15
N GLU A 269 -40.42 7.99 6.61
CA GLU A 269 -41.74 7.70 6.02
C GLU A 269 -41.75 8.06 4.54
N TYR A 270 -42.59 7.35 3.77
CA TYR A 270 -42.77 7.59 2.35
C TYR A 270 -44.14 8.19 2.07
N LEU A 271 -44.17 9.23 1.24
CA LEU A 271 -45.37 9.90 0.75
C LEU A 271 -45.57 9.49 -0.73
N PRO A 272 -46.56 8.61 -1.03
CA PRO A 272 -46.82 8.19 -2.39
C PRO A 272 -47.34 9.33 -3.26
N SER A 273 -46.92 9.38 -4.53
CA SER A 273 -47.48 10.29 -5.53
C SER A 273 -48.80 9.80 -6.12
N GLY A 274 -49.07 8.49 -5.99
CA GLY A 274 -50.18 7.80 -6.65
C GLY A 274 -49.84 7.29 -8.05
N ALA A 275 -48.65 7.59 -8.57
CA ALA A 275 -48.18 7.09 -9.86
C ALA A 275 -47.37 5.78 -9.76
N GLU A 276 -47.08 5.32 -8.53
CA GLU A 276 -46.34 4.10 -8.27
C GLU A 276 -47.14 2.85 -8.66
N PRO A 277 -46.49 1.81 -9.22
CA PRO A 277 -47.08 0.48 -9.26
C PRO A 277 -47.13 -0.16 -7.87
N VAL A 278 -47.90 -1.23 -7.70
CA VAL A 278 -47.82 -2.06 -6.49
C VAL A 278 -46.63 -3.01 -6.64
N ILE A 279 -45.55 -2.74 -5.92
CA ILE A 279 -44.29 -3.44 -6.06
C ILE A 279 -44.31 -4.71 -5.21
N ILE A 280 -44.27 -5.87 -5.85
CA ILE A 280 -44.16 -7.17 -5.18
C ILE A 280 -42.78 -7.73 -5.47
N ALA A 281 -41.95 -8.00 -4.45
CA ALA A 281 -40.61 -8.48 -4.68
C ALA A 281 -40.26 -9.75 -3.88
N GLY A 282 -39.32 -10.53 -4.38
CA GLY A 282 -38.88 -11.72 -3.67
C GLY A 282 -37.59 -12.32 -4.20
N SER A 283 -36.90 -13.04 -3.32
CA SER A 283 -35.65 -13.74 -3.62
C SER A 283 -35.59 -15.07 -2.86
N ARG A 284 -34.60 -15.91 -3.18
CA ARG A 284 -34.36 -17.16 -2.43
C ARG A 284 -34.05 -16.90 -0.95
N ARG A 285 -33.31 -15.83 -0.61
CA ARG A 285 -33.02 -15.46 0.78
C ARG A 285 -34.22 -14.77 1.46
N GLY A 286 -35.09 -14.12 0.70
CA GLY A 286 -36.24 -13.37 1.23
C GLY A 286 -35.91 -12.01 1.85
N VAL A 287 -34.62 -11.66 1.95
CA VAL A 287 -34.12 -10.38 2.47
C VAL A 287 -33.25 -9.69 1.40
N PRO A 288 -33.17 -8.35 1.39
CA PRO A 288 -32.30 -7.59 0.50
C PRO A 288 -30.83 -7.70 0.92
N HIS A 289 -29.91 -7.27 0.05
CA HIS A 289 -28.50 -7.12 0.41
C HIS A 289 -28.33 -6.19 1.62
N ARG A 290 -27.33 -6.49 2.46
CA ARG A 290 -27.03 -5.74 3.69
C ARG A 290 -26.59 -4.31 3.38
N ALA A 291 -27.00 -3.34 4.19
CA ALA A 291 -26.51 -1.96 4.09
C ALA A 291 -24.97 -1.90 4.18
N ARG A 292 -24.37 -1.02 3.38
CA ARG A 292 -22.95 -0.63 3.55
C ARG A 292 -22.77 0.13 4.85
N GLY A 293 -21.78 -0.27 5.64
CA GLY A 293 -21.37 0.46 6.83
C GLY A 293 -20.92 1.88 6.48
N ALA A 294 -21.20 2.85 7.36
CA ALA A 294 -20.67 4.20 7.24
C ALA A 294 -19.15 4.15 7.15
N ASN A 295 -18.57 4.86 6.17
CA ASN A 295 -17.15 4.80 5.92
C ASN A 295 -16.38 5.54 7.02
N GLN A 296 -15.58 4.81 7.79
CA GLN A 296 -14.68 5.30 8.84
C GLN A 296 -13.21 5.04 8.48
N LYS A 297 -12.97 4.26 7.43
CA LYS A 297 -11.62 3.92 6.93
C LYS A 297 -11.02 5.02 6.03
N GLY A 298 -11.81 6.00 5.61
CA GLY A 298 -11.37 7.03 4.66
C GLY A 298 -11.17 6.46 3.26
N VAL A 299 -10.17 6.99 2.55
CA VAL A 299 -9.83 6.59 1.18
C VAL A 299 -8.92 5.35 1.18
N GLU A 300 -7.80 5.46 1.90
CA GLU A 300 -6.69 4.51 1.98
C GLU A 300 -7.01 3.29 2.85
N GLY A 301 -7.82 3.46 3.90
CA GLY A 301 -8.00 2.43 4.89
C GLY A 301 -8.67 1.17 4.34
N ARG A 302 -8.05 0.03 4.62
CA ARG A 302 -8.58 -1.31 4.37
C ARG A 302 -8.10 -2.29 5.45
N HIS A 303 -8.74 -3.45 5.52
CA HIS A 303 -8.21 -4.57 6.28
C HIS A 303 -7.06 -5.23 5.51
N GLU A 304 -5.89 -5.29 6.16
CA GLU A 304 -4.73 -6.05 5.69
C GLU A 304 -4.82 -7.49 6.21
N PRO A 305 -4.94 -8.52 5.34
CA PRO A 305 -5.05 -9.90 5.77
C PRO A 305 -3.72 -10.42 6.34
N VAL A 306 -3.81 -11.18 7.42
CA VAL A 306 -2.69 -11.83 8.13
C VAL A 306 -2.55 -13.29 7.73
N LEU A 307 -3.66 -13.98 7.46
CA LEU A 307 -3.72 -15.40 7.11
C LEU A 307 -3.69 -15.67 5.61
N LEU A 308 -4.35 -14.80 4.83
CA LEU A 308 -4.34 -14.86 3.36
C LEU A 308 -3.36 -13.81 2.81
N ASP A 309 -2.12 -13.84 3.30
CA ASP A 309 -1.04 -12.98 2.86
C ASP A 309 -0.42 -13.47 1.54
N LEU A 310 0.51 -12.67 0.98
CA LEU A 310 1.17 -13.01 -0.29
C LEU A 310 1.93 -14.36 -0.23
N SER A 311 2.51 -14.72 0.92
CA SER A 311 3.22 -15.99 1.09
C SER A 311 2.26 -17.17 1.02
N ARG A 312 1.11 -17.08 1.70
CA ARG A 312 0.07 -18.11 1.68
C ARG A 312 -0.55 -18.24 0.29
N ILE A 313 -0.78 -17.11 -0.39
CA ILE A 313 -1.28 -17.10 -1.75
C ILE A 313 -0.29 -17.85 -2.66
N ASP A 314 1.00 -17.55 -2.59
CA ASP A 314 2.02 -18.23 -3.40
C ASP A 314 2.08 -19.75 -3.12
N GLU A 315 1.97 -20.16 -1.86
CA GLU A 315 1.86 -21.58 -1.46
C GLU A 315 0.67 -22.27 -2.16
N LEU A 316 -0.52 -21.67 -2.06
CA LEU A 316 -1.74 -22.19 -2.68
C LEU A 316 -1.60 -22.24 -4.21
N ARG A 317 -1.01 -21.22 -4.82
CA ARG A 317 -0.77 -21.15 -6.27
C ARG A 317 0.18 -22.24 -6.76
N LYS A 318 1.28 -22.48 -6.04
CA LYS A 318 2.22 -23.56 -6.35
C LYS A 318 1.56 -24.93 -6.21
N ARG A 319 0.73 -25.13 -5.19
CA ARG A 319 -0.06 -26.36 -5.03
C ARG A 319 -1.05 -26.57 -6.17
N ALA A 320 -1.80 -25.53 -6.54
CA ALA A 320 -2.75 -25.58 -7.65
C ALA A 320 -2.06 -25.92 -8.99
N GLN A 321 -0.90 -25.33 -9.29
CA GLN A 321 -0.13 -25.66 -10.49
C GLN A 321 0.39 -27.10 -10.49
N ARG A 322 0.78 -27.61 -9.32
CA ARG A 322 1.39 -28.95 -9.20
C ARG A 322 0.37 -30.08 -9.19
N PHE A 323 -0.78 -29.88 -8.55
CA PHE A 323 -1.76 -30.94 -8.29
C PHE A 323 -3.17 -30.64 -8.78
N GLY A 324 -3.51 -29.37 -9.05
CA GLY A 324 -4.84 -28.96 -9.50
C GLY A 324 -5.94 -29.17 -8.45
N ASP A 325 -5.59 -29.41 -7.19
CA ASP A 325 -6.49 -29.93 -6.15
C ASP A 325 -6.95 -28.89 -5.12
N VAL A 326 -6.55 -27.63 -5.27
CA VAL A 326 -6.91 -26.57 -4.32
C VAL A 326 -8.41 -26.30 -4.39
N SER A 327 -9.07 -26.34 -3.23
CA SER A 327 -10.49 -26.06 -3.06
C SER A 327 -10.69 -24.72 -2.35
N PHE A 328 -11.56 -23.89 -2.90
CA PHE A 328 -11.95 -22.65 -2.26
C PHE A 328 -12.55 -22.89 -0.88
N ARG A 329 -13.44 -23.88 -0.73
CA ARG A 329 -14.11 -24.15 0.55
C ARG A 329 -13.19 -24.74 1.61
N HIS A 330 -12.22 -25.57 1.22
CA HIS A 330 -11.35 -26.26 2.18
C HIS A 330 -10.05 -25.50 2.47
N ASP A 331 -9.46 -24.84 1.47
CA ASP A 331 -8.13 -24.23 1.59
C ASP A 331 -8.18 -22.69 1.73
N VAL A 332 -9.17 -22.02 1.14
CA VAL A 332 -9.23 -20.54 1.10
C VAL A 332 -10.23 -19.96 2.10
N TRP A 333 -11.46 -20.45 2.08
CA TRP A 333 -12.56 -19.96 2.91
C TRP A 333 -12.25 -19.96 4.41
N PRO A 334 -11.61 -20.98 5.00
CA PRO A 334 -11.29 -20.95 6.43
C PRO A 334 -10.38 -19.76 6.81
N LEU A 335 -9.48 -19.35 5.92
CA LEU A 335 -8.60 -18.20 6.12
C LEU A 335 -9.44 -16.91 6.09
N VAL A 336 -10.27 -16.75 5.06
CA VAL A 336 -11.20 -15.61 4.91
C VAL A 336 -12.15 -15.49 6.10
N ALA A 337 -12.75 -16.61 6.52
CA ALA A 337 -13.71 -16.65 7.62
C ALA A 337 -13.07 -16.20 8.94
N ARG A 338 -11.86 -16.70 9.23
CA ARG A 338 -11.15 -16.35 10.46
C ARG A 338 -10.74 -14.88 10.49
N GLU A 339 -10.36 -14.30 9.35
CA GLU A 339 -10.05 -12.87 9.25
C GLU A 339 -11.25 -12.01 9.65
N VAL A 340 -12.42 -12.29 9.06
CA VAL A 340 -13.70 -11.62 9.34
C VAL A 340 -14.06 -11.75 10.82
N GLU A 341 -14.02 -12.96 11.37
CA GLU A 341 -14.31 -13.23 12.77
C GLU A 341 -13.38 -12.46 13.71
N SER A 342 -12.08 -12.39 13.39
CA SER A 342 -11.11 -11.67 14.22
C SER A 342 -11.45 -10.18 14.35
N VAL A 343 -11.95 -9.57 13.26
CA VAL A 343 -12.36 -8.16 13.22
C VAL A 343 -13.65 -7.96 14.00
N TYR A 344 -14.62 -8.87 13.84
CA TYR A 344 -15.86 -8.83 14.61
C TYR A 344 -15.58 -8.83 16.12
N TYR A 345 -14.81 -9.81 16.59
CA TYR A 345 -14.52 -9.94 18.02
C TYR A 345 -13.65 -8.79 18.54
N ALA A 346 -12.72 -8.29 17.73
CA ALA A 346 -11.94 -7.12 18.10
C ALA A 346 -12.83 -5.88 18.30
N ALA A 347 -13.71 -5.58 17.36
CA ALA A 347 -14.65 -4.47 17.50
C ALA A 347 -15.59 -4.64 18.71
N LEU A 348 -16.04 -5.87 19.00
CA LEU A 348 -16.94 -6.16 20.13
C LEU A 348 -16.30 -5.86 21.52
N ILE A 349 -14.98 -6.06 21.65
CA ILE A 349 -14.25 -5.88 22.91
C ILE A 349 -13.44 -4.57 22.95
N ALA A 350 -13.39 -3.80 21.87
CA ALA A 350 -12.48 -2.65 21.71
C ALA A 350 -12.59 -1.62 22.85
N GLU A 351 -13.79 -1.41 23.39
CA GLU A 351 -14.04 -0.47 24.49
C GLU A 351 -13.70 -1.05 25.88
N ARG A 352 -13.53 -2.37 25.99
CA ARG A 352 -13.32 -3.09 27.27
C ARG A 352 -11.86 -3.43 27.53
N VAL A 353 -11.00 -3.36 26.51
CA VAL A 353 -9.60 -3.78 26.58
C VAL A 353 -8.67 -2.71 26.02
N SER A 354 -7.41 -2.73 26.43
CA SER A 354 -6.41 -1.81 25.88
C SER A 354 -6.06 -2.14 24.41
N PRO A 355 -5.58 -1.17 23.61
CA PRO A 355 -5.12 -1.44 22.24
C PRO A 355 -4.03 -2.52 22.14
N ARG A 356 -3.20 -2.68 23.18
CA ARG A 356 -2.17 -3.73 23.25
C ARG A 356 -2.79 -5.11 23.44
N GLU A 357 -3.78 -5.23 24.33
CA GLU A 357 -4.52 -6.48 24.54
C GLU A 357 -5.32 -6.86 23.30
N LEU A 358 -5.95 -5.89 22.63
CA LEU A 358 -6.66 -6.09 21.38
C LEU A 358 -5.77 -6.72 20.30
N ARG A 359 -4.56 -6.16 20.09
CA ARG A 359 -3.58 -6.71 19.15
C ARG A 359 -3.14 -8.13 19.53
N ARG A 360 -2.90 -8.37 20.82
CA ARG A 360 -2.55 -9.72 21.33
C ARG A 360 -3.67 -10.72 21.12
N PHE A 361 -4.93 -10.33 21.38
CA PHE A 361 -6.09 -11.17 21.14
C PHE A 361 -6.20 -11.54 19.66
N ARG A 362 -6.17 -10.55 18.76
CA ARG A 362 -6.26 -10.81 17.31
C ARG A 362 -5.18 -11.77 16.83
N ALA A 363 -3.92 -11.54 17.22
CA ALA A 363 -2.81 -12.43 16.86
C ALA A 363 -3.05 -13.87 17.33
N ARG A 364 -3.49 -14.06 18.58
CA ARG A 364 -3.78 -15.39 19.14
C ARG A 364 -5.00 -16.05 18.50
N TYR A 365 -6.06 -15.28 18.20
CA TYR A 365 -7.28 -15.79 17.59
C TYR A 365 -7.02 -16.25 16.15
N LEU A 366 -6.31 -15.46 15.36
CA LEU A 366 -5.94 -15.80 13.98
C LEU A 366 -5.08 -17.06 13.91
N HIS A 367 -4.16 -17.26 14.85
CA HIS A 367 -3.23 -18.40 14.88
C HIS A 367 -3.67 -19.54 15.80
N ALA A 368 -4.92 -19.55 16.25
CA ALA A 368 -5.44 -20.64 17.06
C ALA A 368 -5.44 -21.95 16.25
N ALA A 369 -4.72 -22.96 16.74
CA ALA A 369 -4.54 -24.22 16.00
C ALA A 369 -5.83 -25.05 15.83
N THR A 370 -6.86 -24.81 16.65
CA THR A 370 -8.14 -25.54 16.63
C THR A 370 -9.31 -24.63 17.04
N GLU A 371 -10.54 -24.96 16.62
CA GLU A 371 -11.74 -24.22 17.05
C GLU A 371 -11.93 -24.19 18.57
N PRO A 372 -11.70 -25.28 19.35
CA PRO A 372 -11.77 -25.20 20.81
C PRO A 372 -10.76 -24.22 21.41
N ALA A 373 -9.55 -24.11 20.83
CA ALA A 373 -8.57 -23.14 21.28
C ALA A 373 -9.01 -21.71 20.99
N ALA A 374 -9.62 -21.45 19.82
CA ALA A 374 -10.22 -20.16 19.48
C ALA A 374 -11.39 -19.83 20.42
N ALA A 375 -12.28 -20.80 20.69
CA ALA A 375 -13.40 -20.65 21.61
C ALA A 375 -12.94 -20.30 23.04
N ALA A 376 -11.89 -20.95 23.54
CA ALA A 376 -11.34 -20.65 24.87
C ALA A 376 -10.82 -19.21 24.99
N LEU A 377 -10.32 -18.60 23.90
CA LEU A 377 -9.95 -17.18 23.88
C LEU A 377 -11.18 -16.27 24.04
N LEU A 378 -12.31 -16.64 23.42
CA LEU A 378 -13.56 -15.90 23.51
C LEU A 378 -14.17 -16.03 24.92
N ASP A 379 -14.13 -17.23 25.50
CA ASP A 379 -14.57 -17.47 26.88
C ASP A 379 -13.77 -16.65 27.89
N GLY A 380 -12.44 -16.55 27.71
CA GLY A 380 -11.57 -15.72 28.54
C GLY A 380 -11.83 -14.22 28.45
N LEU A 381 -12.63 -13.76 27.48
CA LEU A 381 -13.06 -12.38 27.29
C LEU A 381 -14.57 -12.18 27.55
N GLU A 382 -15.22 -13.19 28.15
CA GLU A 382 -16.65 -13.18 28.48
C GLU A 382 -17.56 -12.95 27.26
N ILE A 383 -17.14 -13.39 26.07
CA ILE A 383 -17.97 -13.35 24.85
C ILE A 383 -18.91 -14.56 24.85
N GLY A 384 -20.14 -14.33 25.29
CA GLY A 384 -21.17 -15.37 25.39
C GLY A 384 -21.61 -15.92 24.03
N LEU A 385 -22.20 -17.12 24.02
CA LEU A 385 -22.59 -17.83 22.79
C LEU A 385 -23.48 -17.01 21.85
N ALA A 386 -24.38 -16.17 22.37
CA ALA A 386 -25.26 -15.32 21.57
C ALA A 386 -24.52 -14.16 20.87
N GLN A 387 -23.34 -13.80 21.36
CA GLN A 387 -22.46 -12.80 20.75
C GLN A 387 -21.41 -13.44 19.83
N ARG A 388 -21.35 -14.77 19.72
CA ARG A 388 -20.40 -15.42 18.82
C ARG A 388 -20.87 -15.34 17.38
N TRP A 389 -19.92 -15.14 16.47
CA TRP A 389 -20.18 -15.06 15.05
C TRP A 389 -20.74 -16.38 14.52
N ASP A 390 -21.88 -16.31 13.84
CA ASP A 390 -22.53 -17.47 13.20
C ASP A 390 -22.70 -17.20 11.70
N TRP A 391 -21.81 -17.79 10.91
CA TRP A 391 -21.86 -17.70 9.45
C TRP A 391 -23.18 -18.16 8.84
N ALA A 392 -23.86 -19.14 9.45
CA ALA A 392 -25.13 -19.61 8.94
C ALA A 392 -26.27 -18.63 9.21
N ALA A 393 -26.29 -17.99 10.38
CA ALA A 393 -27.24 -16.93 10.70
C ALA A 393 -26.99 -15.66 9.86
N VAL A 394 -25.71 -15.31 9.63
CA VAL A 394 -25.32 -14.17 8.79
C VAL A 394 -25.68 -14.41 7.32
N ALA A 395 -25.47 -15.63 6.80
CA ALA A 395 -25.77 -15.99 5.41
C ALA A 395 -27.28 -16.17 5.11
N ASP A 396 -28.06 -16.62 6.10
CA ASP A 396 -29.52 -16.73 6.06
C ASP A 396 -30.14 -16.21 7.38
N PRO A 397 -30.45 -14.90 7.47
CA PRO A 397 -31.07 -14.30 8.66
C PRO A 397 -32.43 -14.90 9.03
N THR A 398 -33.06 -15.60 8.08
CA THR A 398 -34.35 -16.25 8.28
C THR A 398 -34.20 -17.68 8.74
N ARG A 399 -32.99 -18.27 8.78
CA ARG A 399 -32.74 -19.69 9.08
C ARG A 399 -33.58 -20.20 10.26
N GLY A 400 -34.24 -21.33 10.06
CA GLY A 400 -35.10 -21.97 11.07
C GLY A 400 -36.48 -21.32 11.29
N ARG A 401 -36.74 -20.12 10.76
CA ARG A 401 -38.03 -19.42 10.91
C ARG A 401 -39.09 -19.89 9.92
N ARG A 402 -40.34 -19.94 10.36
CA ARG A 402 -41.55 -20.01 9.53
C ARG A 402 -42.49 -18.93 10.05
N PHE A 403 -43.17 -18.25 9.14
CA PHE A 403 -44.10 -17.16 9.46
C PHE A 403 -45.53 -17.63 9.18
N GLY A 404 -46.43 -17.41 10.12
CA GLY A 404 -47.83 -17.80 10.06
C GLY A 404 -48.69 -16.93 9.15
N SER A 405 -48.19 -15.76 8.72
CA SER A 405 -48.86 -14.91 7.73
C SER A 405 -47.88 -13.95 7.03
N PRO A 406 -48.28 -13.33 5.90
CA PRO A 406 -47.50 -12.26 5.27
C PRO A 406 -47.31 -11.05 6.20
N GLY A 407 -48.29 -10.75 7.06
CA GLY A 407 -48.21 -9.65 8.02
C GLY A 407 -47.16 -9.87 9.11
N GLU A 408 -47.01 -11.11 9.58
CA GLU A 408 -45.97 -11.49 10.54
C GLU A 408 -44.57 -11.38 9.91
N PHE A 409 -44.41 -11.88 8.68
CA PHE A 409 -43.14 -11.73 7.95
C PHE A 409 -42.81 -10.25 7.68
N ARG A 410 -43.81 -9.44 7.30
CA ARG A 410 -43.65 -7.99 7.08
C ARG A 410 -43.13 -7.28 8.32
N HIS A 411 -43.71 -7.53 9.50
CA HIS A 411 -43.22 -6.97 10.76
C HIS A 411 -41.78 -7.37 11.05
N TRP A 412 -41.48 -8.67 10.97
CA TRP A 412 -40.11 -9.16 11.20
C TRP A 412 -39.10 -8.54 10.24
N LEU A 413 -39.48 -8.38 8.96
CA LEU A 413 -38.62 -7.82 7.94
C LEU A 413 -38.33 -6.34 8.23
N ILE A 414 -39.34 -5.52 8.56
CA ILE A 414 -39.14 -4.12 8.93
C ILE A 414 -38.14 -4.01 10.09
N ASP A 415 -38.34 -4.80 11.16
CA ASP A 415 -37.42 -4.82 12.29
C ASP A 415 -35.99 -5.24 11.91
N HIS A 416 -35.86 -6.16 10.94
CA HIS A 416 -34.56 -6.59 10.42
C HIS A 416 -33.86 -5.48 9.63
N LEU A 417 -34.59 -4.76 8.78
CA LEU A 417 -34.07 -3.63 8.01
C LEU A 417 -33.66 -2.48 8.95
N ASP A 418 -34.48 -2.15 9.96
CA ASP A 418 -34.16 -1.10 10.93
C ASP A 418 -32.95 -1.45 11.80
N ARG A 419 -32.74 -2.74 12.11
CA ARG A 419 -31.50 -3.20 12.75
C ARG A 419 -30.31 -3.09 11.81
N ASP A 420 -30.46 -3.47 10.54
CA ASP A 420 -29.37 -3.38 9.57
C ASP A 420 -28.92 -1.93 9.32
N VAL A 421 -29.87 -0.99 9.26
CA VAL A 421 -29.56 0.45 9.19
C VAL A 421 -28.79 0.91 10.44
N ARG A 422 -29.25 0.53 11.64
CA ARG A 422 -28.56 0.88 12.89
C ARG A 422 -27.14 0.30 12.94
N ASP A 423 -26.96 -0.96 12.55
CA ASP A 423 -25.65 -1.61 12.48
C ASP A 423 -24.76 -0.83 11.50
N ALA A 424 -25.24 -0.57 10.28
CA ALA A 424 -24.49 0.13 9.25
C ALA A 424 -24.04 1.54 9.70
N LEU A 425 -24.89 2.27 10.42
CA LEU A 425 -24.56 3.62 10.92
C LEU A 425 -23.47 3.62 12.01
N GLN A 426 -23.19 2.49 12.67
CA GLN A 426 -22.03 2.38 13.58
C GLN A 426 -20.68 2.42 12.84
N GLY A 427 -20.70 2.15 11.54
CA GLY A 427 -19.57 2.30 10.63
C GLY A 427 -18.64 1.08 10.52
N ASN A 428 -17.82 1.07 9.47
CA ASN A 428 -17.00 -0.07 9.05
C ASN A 428 -15.67 -0.25 9.82
N VAL A 429 -15.50 0.44 10.95
CA VAL A 429 -14.39 0.24 11.90
C VAL A 429 -14.93 -0.07 13.29
N SER A 430 -15.85 0.77 13.79
CA SER A 430 -16.36 0.69 15.15
C SER A 430 -17.53 -0.29 15.31
N GLY A 431 -18.39 -0.41 14.30
CA GLY A 431 -19.53 -1.32 14.33
C GLY A 431 -19.07 -2.78 14.14
N PRO A 432 -19.32 -3.71 15.08
CA PRO A 432 -18.75 -5.06 14.99
C PRO A 432 -19.14 -5.81 13.71
N VAL A 433 -20.43 -5.76 13.35
CA VAL A 433 -20.95 -6.43 12.16
C VAL A 433 -20.47 -5.74 10.86
N PRO A 434 -20.70 -4.43 10.64
CA PRO A 434 -20.22 -3.78 9.41
C PRO A 434 -18.70 -3.84 9.26
N ALA A 435 -17.91 -3.70 10.33
CA ALA A 435 -16.45 -3.80 10.26
C ALA A 435 -16.01 -5.20 9.79
N ALA A 436 -16.61 -6.25 10.35
CA ALA A 436 -16.32 -7.63 9.95
C ALA A 436 -16.71 -7.91 8.51
N LEU A 437 -17.90 -7.48 8.07
CA LEU A 437 -18.36 -7.72 6.69
C LEU A 437 -17.57 -6.90 5.66
N ASP A 438 -17.04 -5.74 6.03
CA ASP A 438 -16.18 -4.92 5.15
C ASP A 438 -14.86 -5.62 4.83
N VAL A 439 -14.39 -6.55 5.69
CA VAL A 439 -13.23 -7.41 5.39
C VAL A 439 -13.46 -8.20 4.09
N LEU A 440 -14.67 -8.73 3.86
CA LEU A 440 -14.99 -9.48 2.63
C LEU A 440 -14.85 -8.63 1.36
N ARG A 441 -15.03 -7.31 1.48
CA ARG A 441 -14.79 -6.36 0.38
C ARG A 441 -13.30 -6.08 0.24
N ASP A 442 -12.64 -5.84 1.37
CA ASP A 442 -11.24 -5.44 1.39
C ASP A 442 -10.33 -6.57 0.90
N ILE A 443 -10.60 -7.84 1.22
CA ILE A 443 -9.73 -8.97 0.83
C ILE A 443 -9.95 -9.50 -0.60
N ARG A 444 -10.77 -8.82 -1.41
CA ARG A 444 -11.11 -9.33 -2.75
C ARG A 444 -9.89 -9.49 -3.64
N ASN A 445 -8.88 -8.64 -3.45
CA ASN A 445 -7.67 -8.72 -4.24
C ASN A 445 -6.90 -10.01 -3.94
N GLU A 446 -6.80 -10.37 -2.67
CA GLU A 446 -6.11 -11.57 -2.21
C GLU A 446 -6.84 -12.83 -2.65
N VAL A 447 -8.17 -12.84 -2.57
CA VAL A 447 -8.99 -13.93 -3.14
C VAL A 447 -8.76 -14.05 -4.65
N ARG A 448 -8.76 -12.92 -5.37
CA ARG A 448 -8.49 -12.89 -6.82
C ARG A 448 -7.12 -13.50 -7.15
N LEU A 449 -6.07 -13.11 -6.43
CA LEU A 449 -4.72 -13.64 -6.61
C LEU A 449 -4.64 -15.15 -6.40
N VAL A 450 -5.52 -15.73 -5.58
CA VAL A 450 -5.64 -17.19 -5.45
C VAL A 450 -6.39 -17.80 -6.62
N VAL A 451 -7.56 -17.30 -7.02
CA VAL A 451 -8.48 -18.03 -7.91
C VAL A 451 -8.23 -17.80 -9.41
N ASP A 452 -7.68 -16.66 -9.80
CA ASP A 452 -7.54 -16.24 -11.20
C ASP A 452 -6.73 -17.25 -12.04
N HIS A 453 -7.06 -17.42 -13.31
CA HIS A 453 -6.34 -18.36 -14.19
C HIS A 453 -6.21 -19.79 -13.62
N GLY A 454 -7.23 -20.26 -12.90
CA GLY A 454 -7.34 -21.66 -12.47
C GLY A 454 -6.47 -22.01 -11.29
N GLY A 455 -6.40 -21.14 -10.28
CA GLY A 455 -5.74 -21.46 -9.02
C GLY A 455 -6.57 -22.32 -8.06
N ILE A 456 -7.77 -22.71 -8.46
CA ILE A 456 -8.60 -23.69 -7.76
C ILE A 456 -9.21 -24.68 -8.75
N ALA A 457 -9.56 -25.88 -8.27
CA ALA A 457 -10.19 -26.94 -9.07
C ALA A 457 -11.53 -26.47 -9.68
N GLY A 458 -11.83 -26.91 -10.91
CA GLY A 458 -13.02 -26.50 -11.66
C GLY A 458 -14.34 -26.77 -10.94
N GLY A 459 -14.48 -27.90 -10.26
CA GLY A 459 -15.62 -28.25 -9.43
C GLY A 459 -15.77 -27.29 -8.24
N SER A 460 -14.66 -26.95 -7.58
CA SER A 460 -14.67 -25.98 -6.47
C SER A 460 -14.98 -24.57 -6.96
N TYR A 461 -14.45 -24.17 -8.11
CA TYR A 461 -14.80 -22.89 -8.72
C TYR A 461 -16.32 -22.80 -8.96
N ARG A 462 -16.90 -23.83 -9.59
CA ARG A 462 -18.35 -23.87 -9.87
C ARG A 462 -19.19 -23.83 -8.60
N ASP A 463 -18.92 -24.73 -7.66
CA ASP A 463 -19.84 -24.97 -6.55
C ASP A 463 -19.55 -24.07 -5.33
N ASP A 464 -18.28 -23.77 -5.06
CA ASP A 464 -17.87 -22.98 -3.89
C ASP A 464 -17.70 -21.49 -4.23
N LEU A 465 -17.12 -21.13 -5.38
CA LEU A 465 -16.89 -19.73 -5.73
C LEU A 465 -18.09 -19.09 -6.44
N ASP A 466 -18.51 -19.60 -7.60
CA ASP A 466 -19.59 -19.02 -8.41
C ASP A 466 -20.97 -19.18 -7.77
N ARG A 467 -21.30 -20.40 -7.32
CA ARG A 467 -22.65 -20.71 -6.82
C ARG A 467 -22.86 -20.33 -5.36
N TRP A 468 -21.80 -20.12 -4.59
CA TRP A 468 -21.88 -19.87 -3.14
C TRP A 468 -21.19 -18.59 -2.69
N TYR A 469 -19.85 -18.51 -2.75
CA TYR A 469 -19.10 -17.43 -2.14
C TYR A 469 -19.34 -16.09 -2.83
N THR A 470 -19.34 -16.00 -4.16
CA THR A 470 -19.59 -14.74 -4.88
C THR A 470 -20.98 -14.16 -4.57
N PRO A 471 -22.08 -14.95 -4.62
CA PRO A 471 -23.40 -14.48 -4.18
C PRO A 471 -23.52 -14.19 -2.67
N LEU A 472 -22.66 -14.78 -1.84
CA LEU A 472 -22.58 -14.47 -0.41
C LEU A 472 -21.84 -13.16 -0.17
N ASN A 473 -20.68 -12.97 -0.80
CA ASN A 473 -19.87 -11.76 -0.75
C ASN A 473 -20.68 -10.54 -1.23
N ALA A 474 -21.40 -10.68 -2.35
CA ALA A 474 -22.29 -9.64 -2.87
C ALA A 474 -23.39 -9.26 -1.86
N PHE A 475 -24.05 -10.26 -1.27
CA PHE A 475 -25.12 -10.07 -0.28
C PHE A 475 -24.64 -9.38 1.00
N LEU A 476 -23.43 -9.70 1.46
CA LEU A 476 -22.90 -9.23 2.75
C LEU A 476 -22.10 -7.93 2.67
N SER A 477 -21.45 -7.62 1.54
CA SER A 477 -20.42 -6.55 1.49
C SER A 477 -20.54 -5.57 0.31
N ILE A 478 -21.43 -5.85 -0.66
CA ILE A 478 -21.68 -4.99 -1.85
C ILE A 478 -23.11 -4.42 -1.81
N GLY A 479 -23.78 -4.40 -0.66
CA GLY A 479 -25.14 -3.89 -0.65
C GLY A 479 -25.23 -2.36 -0.81
N PRO A 480 -26.45 -1.83 -0.79
CA PRO A 480 -26.70 -0.43 -1.10
C PRO A 480 -26.32 0.48 0.09
N PRO A 481 -26.36 1.81 -0.08
CA PRO A 481 -26.26 2.75 1.04
C PRO A 481 -27.30 2.48 2.12
N ALA A 482 -26.98 2.77 3.38
CA ALA A 482 -27.92 2.61 4.50
C ALA A 482 -29.23 3.38 4.28
N SER A 483 -29.18 4.53 3.61
CA SER A 483 -30.38 5.30 3.21
C SER A 483 -31.33 4.47 2.35
N ARG A 484 -30.83 3.68 1.39
CA ARG A 484 -31.67 2.82 0.54
C ARG A 484 -32.36 1.69 1.32
N ILE A 485 -31.72 1.17 2.37
CA ILE A 485 -32.37 0.19 3.26
C ILE A 485 -33.46 0.86 4.10
N ALA A 486 -33.20 2.07 4.61
CA ALA A 486 -34.21 2.85 5.33
C ALA A 486 -35.40 3.23 4.44
N GLU A 487 -35.15 3.61 3.19
CA GLU A 487 -36.17 3.87 2.17
C GLU A 487 -37.02 2.63 1.88
N LEU A 488 -36.41 1.46 1.74
CA LEU A 488 -37.15 0.20 1.58
C LEU A 488 -38.05 -0.08 2.78
N ALA A 489 -37.56 0.12 4.01
CA ALA A 489 -38.38 -0.03 5.21
C ALA A 489 -39.60 0.92 5.19
N ALA A 490 -39.38 2.20 4.83
CA ALA A 490 -40.43 3.19 4.69
C ALA A 490 -41.48 2.81 3.62
N LEU A 491 -41.03 2.32 2.46
CA LEU A 491 -41.90 1.86 1.37
C LEU A 491 -42.72 0.62 1.74
N ILE A 492 -42.17 -0.28 2.55
CA ILE A 492 -42.92 -1.44 3.08
C ILE A 492 -43.95 -0.99 4.12
N ARG A 493 -43.64 0.01 4.96
CA ARG A 493 -44.60 0.61 5.91
C ARG A 493 -45.76 1.29 5.17
N ALA A 494 -45.48 1.99 4.09
CA ALA A 494 -46.47 2.64 3.22
C ALA A 494 -47.25 1.67 2.31
N ASP A 495 -46.96 0.36 2.35
CA ASP A 495 -47.59 -0.69 1.53
C ASP A 495 -47.44 -0.51 0.01
N VAL A 496 -46.46 0.31 -0.41
CA VAL A 496 -46.03 0.44 -1.81
C VAL A 496 -45.22 -0.78 -2.24
N VAL A 497 -44.43 -1.34 -1.30
CA VAL A 497 -43.59 -2.52 -1.51
C VAL A 497 -44.01 -3.67 -0.61
N ARG A 498 -44.20 -4.85 -1.19
CA ARG A 498 -44.52 -6.10 -0.49
C ARG A 498 -43.49 -7.17 -0.81
N ILE A 499 -42.88 -7.75 0.22
CA ILE A 499 -41.90 -8.84 0.05
C ILE A 499 -42.59 -10.20 0.29
N VAL A 500 -42.48 -11.11 -0.69
CA VAL A 500 -43.19 -12.41 -0.68
C VAL A 500 -42.71 -13.33 0.45
N GLY A 501 -41.41 -13.36 0.70
CA GLY A 501 -40.81 -14.12 1.79
C GLY A 501 -39.63 -15.02 1.40
N PRO A 502 -39.05 -15.73 2.38
CA PRO A 502 -37.85 -16.54 2.16
C PRO A 502 -38.16 -17.77 1.31
N GLY A 503 -37.25 -18.14 0.41
CA GLY A 503 -37.44 -19.22 -0.53
C GLY A 503 -38.46 -18.90 -1.63
N THR A 504 -38.65 -17.61 -1.98
CA THR A 504 -39.62 -17.20 -3.01
C THR A 504 -39.43 -18.01 -4.28
N ARG A 505 -40.53 -18.57 -4.79
CA ARG A 505 -40.62 -19.23 -6.09
C ARG A 505 -41.51 -18.39 -6.99
N VAL A 506 -41.12 -18.26 -8.25
CA VAL A 506 -41.91 -17.56 -9.27
C VAL A 506 -42.15 -18.51 -10.42
N ARG A 507 -43.41 -18.61 -10.83
CA ARG A 507 -43.86 -19.47 -11.93
C ARG A 507 -44.99 -18.80 -12.70
N ILE A 508 -45.21 -19.24 -13.93
CA ILE A 508 -46.39 -18.88 -14.70
C ILE A 508 -47.51 -19.86 -14.31
N ASP A 509 -48.70 -19.34 -14.04
CA ASP A 509 -49.91 -20.15 -13.90
C ASP A 509 -50.74 -19.96 -15.17
N GLU A 510 -50.68 -20.94 -16.07
CA GLU A 510 -51.34 -20.90 -17.37
C GLU A 510 -52.86 -20.74 -17.26
N ARG A 511 -53.48 -21.26 -16.19
CA ARG A 511 -54.93 -21.15 -15.98
C ARG A 511 -55.35 -19.72 -15.66
N SER A 512 -54.63 -19.08 -14.74
CA SER A 512 -54.93 -17.68 -14.38
C SER A 512 -54.28 -16.69 -15.34
N ARG A 513 -53.41 -17.14 -16.26
CA ARG A 513 -52.60 -16.31 -17.15
C ARG A 513 -51.89 -15.20 -16.37
N ARG A 514 -51.32 -15.55 -15.22
CA ARG A 514 -50.59 -14.62 -14.35
C ARG A 514 -49.27 -15.23 -13.90
N PHE A 515 -48.31 -14.38 -13.56
CA PHE A 515 -47.19 -14.82 -12.73
C PHE A 515 -47.70 -15.05 -11.31
N VAL A 516 -47.29 -16.16 -10.71
CA VAL A 516 -47.58 -16.50 -9.32
C VAL A 516 -46.26 -16.53 -8.57
N ALA A 517 -46.23 -15.83 -7.44
CA ALA A 517 -45.14 -15.91 -6.49
C ALA A 517 -45.65 -16.40 -5.14
N ASP A 518 -44.88 -17.27 -4.49
CA ASP A 518 -45.16 -17.78 -3.15
C ASP A 518 -43.87 -18.09 -2.40
N SER A 519 -43.97 -18.09 -1.06
CA SER A 519 -42.90 -18.50 -0.15
C SER A 519 -43.32 -19.79 0.57
N PRO A 520 -42.51 -20.86 0.54
CA PRO A 520 -42.78 -22.08 1.29
C PRO A 520 -42.62 -21.91 2.82
N ARG A 521 -42.18 -20.72 3.25
CA ARG A 521 -41.88 -20.39 4.66
C ARG A 521 -42.79 -19.31 5.23
N VAL A 522 -43.68 -18.74 4.41
CA VAL A 522 -44.70 -17.78 4.84
C VAL A 522 -46.06 -18.34 4.43
N ALA A 523 -46.88 -18.72 5.40
CA ALA A 523 -48.21 -19.22 5.13
C ALA A 523 -49.05 -18.15 4.43
N SER A 524 -49.89 -18.57 3.48
CA SER A 524 -50.76 -17.67 2.70
C SER A 524 -50.03 -16.54 1.96
N SER A 525 -48.77 -16.74 1.56
CA SER A 525 -47.95 -15.76 0.83
C SER A 525 -48.21 -15.68 -0.67
N ARG A 526 -49.10 -16.51 -1.21
CA ARG A 526 -49.39 -16.56 -2.65
C ARG A 526 -49.89 -15.20 -3.14
N THR A 527 -49.22 -14.67 -4.15
CA THR A 527 -49.59 -13.42 -4.83
C THR A 527 -49.44 -13.56 -6.35
N THR A 528 -50.10 -12.68 -7.11
CA THR A 528 -50.11 -12.74 -8.58
C THR A 528 -49.92 -11.38 -9.23
N ALA A 529 -49.24 -11.36 -10.38
CA ALA A 529 -49.01 -10.16 -11.18
C ALA A 529 -49.11 -10.46 -12.68
N GLY A 530 -49.47 -9.45 -13.48
CA GLY A 530 -49.41 -9.53 -14.95
C GLY A 530 -48.01 -9.31 -15.51
N ARG A 531 -47.11 -8.78 -14.68
CA ARG A 531 -45.79 -8.31 -15.09
C ARG A 531 -44.73 -8.87 -14.15
N LEU A 532 -43.63 -9.33 -14.73
CA LEU A 532 -42.48 -9.85 -14.01
C LEU A 532 -41.21 -9.19 -14.56
N ILE A 533 -40.42 -8.60 -13.67
CA ILE A 533 -39.10 -8.06 -13.95
C ILE A 533 -38.07 -8.91 -13.21
N ASP A 534 -37.07 -9.41 -13.93
CA ASP A 534 -35.87 -9.94 -13.30
C ASP A 534 -34.96 -8.80 -12.87
N ALA A 535 -34.98 -8.48 -11.57
CA ALA A 535 -34.18 -7.41 -10.99
C ALA A 535 -32.73 -7.86 -10.74
N ARG A 536 -32.05 -8.26 -11.81
CA ARG A 536 -30.69 -8.82 -11.83
C ARG A 536 -29.98 -8.39 -13.11
N LEU A 537 -28.66 -8.35 -13.06
CA LEU A 537 -27.84 -8.29 -14.27
C LEU A 537 -27.61 -9.72 -14.81
N PRO A 538 -27.51 -9.90 -16.13
CA PRO A 538 -27.09 -11.17 -16.71
C PRO A 538 -25.64 -11.48 -16.34
N ASP A 539 -25.36 -12.74 -16.03
CA ASP A 539 -24.00 -13.22 -15.84
C ASP A 539 -23.28 -13.25 -17.21
N PRO A 540 -22.01 -12.85 -17.32
CA PRO A 540 -21.26 -12.89 -18.57
C PRO A 540 -21.11 -14.33 -19.06
N ASP A 541 -21.56 -14.61 -20.28
CA ASP A 541 -21.33 -15.90 -20.92
C ASP A 541 -21.13 -15.72 -22.44
N LEU A 542 -19.89 -15.92 -22.87
CA LEU A 542 -19.47 -15.81 -24.27
C LEU A 542 -20.30 -16.70 -25.20
N ARG A 543 -20.81 -17.84 -24.72
CA ARG A 543 -21.58 -18.80 -25.52
C ARG A 543 -22.99 -18.30 -25.82
N SER A 544 -23.50 -17.39 -25.01
CA SER A 544 -24.84 -16.82 -25.12
C SER A 544 -24.81 -15.30 -25.22
N THR A 545 -23.68 -14.66 -25.54
CA THR A 545 -23.59 -13.21 -25.67
C THR A 545 -24.35 -12.68 -26.89
N ALA A 546 -25.16 -11.62 -26.71
CA ALA A 546 -25.85 -10.93 -27.80
C ALA A 546 -24.92 -10.00 -28.61
N ASP A 547 -23.71 -9.76 -28.13
CA ASP A 547 -22.72 -8.93 -28.80
C ASP A 547 -22.27 -9.56 -30.14
N PRO A 548 -22.46 -8.86 -31.28
CA PRO A 548 -22.18 -9.42 -32.59
C PRO A 548 -20.69 -9.72 -32.80
N LEU A 549 -19.78 -8.87 -32.31
CA LEU A 549 -18.34 -9.06 -32.43
C LEU A 549 -17.88 -10.35 -31.75
N LEU A 550 -18.21 -10.53 -30.47
CA LEU A 550 -17.80 -11.70 -29.71
C LEU A 550 -18.40 -13.01 -30.26
N ARG A 551 -19.65 -12.95 -30.75
CA ARG A 551 -20.29 -14.08 -31.43
C ARG A 551 -19.55 -14.47 -32.71
N ASN A 552 -19.22 -13.50 -33.55
CA ASN A 552 -18.57 -13.74 -34.84
C ASN A 552 -17.17 -14.33 -34.62
N LEU A 553 -16.42 -13.77 -33.67
CA LEU A 553 -15.11 -14.32 -33.28
C LEU A 553 -15.21 -15.74 -32.70
N LEU A 554 -16.22 -16.03 -31.88
CA LEU A 554 -16.42 -17.37 -31.32
C LEU A 554 -16.79 -18.37 -32.42
N ALA A 555 -17.67 -17.99 -33.35
CA ALA A 555 -18.09 -18.84 -34.46
C ALA A 555 -16.92 -19.22 -35.38
N ARG A 556 -15.94 -18.31 -35.57
CA ARG A 556 -14.72 -18.57 -36.33
C ARG A 556 -13.61 -19.26 -35.52
N GLY A 557 -13.79 -19.45 -34.22
CA GLY A 557 -12.79 -20.06 -33.34
C GLY A 557 -11.58 -19.15 -33.06
N GLU A 558 -11.71 -17.84 -33.29
CA GLU A 558 -10.67 -16.85 -33.01
C GLU A 558 -10.64 -16.44 -31.52
N VAL A 559 -11.74 -16.73 -30.80
CA VAL A 559 -11.81 -16.68 -29.34
C VAL A 559 -12.40 -17.97 -28.78
N ARG A 560 -12.25 -18.20 -27.47
CA ARG A 560 -12.88 -19.33 -26.77
C ARG A 560 -13.35 -18.98 -25.36
N SER A 561 -14.29 -19.78 -24.87
CA SER A 561 -14.75 -19.71 -23.48
C SER A 561 -13.76 -20.41 -22.56
N TYR A 562 -13.49 -19.78 -21.42
CA TYR A 562 -12.58 -20.29 -20.41
C TYR A 562 -13.11 -21.55 -19.74
N ALA A 563 -12.22 -22.53 -19.57
CA ALA A 563 -12.54 -23.81 -18.97
C ALA A 563 -11.51 -24.20 -17.92
N LEU A 564 -11.99 -24.55 -16.73
CA LEU A 564 -11.21 -25.03 -15.61
C LEU A 564 -11.25 -26.56 -15.59
N CYS A 565 -10.11 -27.19 -15.33
CA CYS A 565 -10.01 -28.64 -15.24
C CYS A 565 -9.95 -29.08 -13.77
N ASP A 566 -10.50 -30.26 -13.50
CA ASP A 566 -10.38 -30.98 -12.24
C ASP A 566 -9.28 -32.06 -12.36
N PRO A 567 -8.69 -32.50 -11.23
CA PRO A 567 -7.68 -33.58 -11.23
C PRO A 567 -8.19 -34.91 -11.82
N ASP A 568 -9.50 -35.15 -11.74
CA ASP A 568 -10.16 -36.35 -12.27
C ASP A 568 -10.51 -36.25 -13.77
N GLY A 569 -10.12 -35.15 -14.42
CA GLY A 569 -10.43 -34.87 -15.83
C GLY A 569 -11.78 -34.16 -16.05
N GLY A 570 -12.53 -33.87 -15.00
CA GLY A 570 -13.70 -32.99 -15.05
C GLY A 570 -13.36 -31.63 -15.65
N ARG A 571 -14.31 -31.01 -16.36
CA ARG A 571 -14.16 -29.64 -16.89
C ARG A 571 -15.37 -28.79 -16.56
N TYR A 572 -15.12 -27.64 -15.94
CA TYR A 572 -16.10 -26.58 -15.78
C TYR A 572 -15.87 -25.48 -16.82
N ARG A 573 -16.86 -25.24 -17.67
CA ARG A 573 -16.87 -24.14 -18.65
C ARG A 573 -17.53 -22.92 -18.02
N THR A 574 -16.75 -21.89 -17.73
CA THR A 574 -17.16 -20.74 -16.91
C THR A 574 -18.04 -19.75 -17.68
N GLY A 575 -17.85 -19.63 -19.01
CA GLY A 575 -18.52 -18.63 -19.84
C GLY A 575 -17.64 -17.41 -20.14
N GLY A 576 -16.61 -17.13 -19.33
CA GLY A 576 -15.68 -16.01 -19.57
C GLY A 576 -14.88 -16.13 -20.87
N LEU A 577 -14.51 -15.00 -21.47
CA LEU A 577 -13.58 -14.92 -22.60
C LEU A 577 -12.15 -15.22 -22.13
N GLU A 578 -11.57 -16.31 -22.63
CA GLU A 578 -10.24 -16.75 -22.21
C GLU A 578 -9.14 -15.81 -22.73
N VAL A 579 -8.30 -15.33 -21.81
CA VAL A 579 -7.14 -14.49 -22.11
C VAL A 579 -5.85 -15.07 -21.51
N ALA A 580 -4.71 -14.74 -22.11
CA ALA A 580 -3.40 -15.07 -21.57
C ALA A 580 -3.14 -14.31 -20.26
N ALA A 581 -2.56 -14.98 -19.26
CA ALA A 581 -2.38 -14.40 -17.92
C ALA A 581 -1.41 -13.21 -17.87
N ALA A 582 -0.37 -13.21 -18.70
CA ALA A 582 0.63 -12.14 -18.72
C ALA A 582 0.20 -10.94 -19.56
N SER A 583 -0.22 -11.20 -20.81
CA SER A 583 -0.47 -10.13 -21.79
C SER A 583 -1.94 -9.75 -21.96
N HIS A 584 -2.88 -10.51 -21.40
CA HIS A 584 -4.32 -10.37 -21.66
C HIS A 584 -4.74 -10.61 -23.13
N ALA A 585 -3.86 -11.22 -23.93
CA ALA A 585 -4.17 -11.59 -25.31
C ALA A 585 -5.30 -12.63 -25.36
N VAL A 586 -6.29 -12.44 -26.24
CA VAL A 586 -7.39 -13.39 -26.42
C VAL A 586 -6.87 -14.73 -26.94
N ARG A 587 -7.43 -15.84 -26.48
CA ARG A 587 -7.04 -17.19 -26.94
C ARG A 587 -8.02 -17.72 -27.99
N SER A 588 -7.47 -18.25 -29.08
CA SER A 588 -8.23 -19.00 -30.10
C SER A 588 -8.76 -20.33 -29.57
N ALA A 589 -9.64 -21.00 -30.31
CA ALA A 589 -10.14 -22.34 -30.00
C ALA A 589 -9.00 -23.36 -29.76
N ALA A 590 -7.90 -23.24 -30.52
CA ALA A 590 -6.70 -24.05 -30.38
C ALA A 590 -5.84 -23.69 -29.14
N GLY A 591 -6.17 -22.61 -28.43
CA GLY A 591 -5.48 -22.16 -27.22
C GLY A 591 -4.33 -21.19 -27.48
N HIS A 592 -4.03 -20.83 -28.73
CA HIS A 592 -3.00 -19.85 -29.05
C HIS A 592 -3.45 -18.43 -28.70
N ALA A 593 -2.59 -17.66 -28.03
CA ALA A 593 -2.79 -16.25 -27.76
C ALA A 593 -2.64 -15.44 -29.06
N HIS A 594 -3.58 -14.53 -29.32
CA HIS A 594 -3.53 -13.67 -30.50
C HIS A 594 -2.45 -12.59 -30.33
N PRO A 595 -1.61 -12.31 -31.35
CA PRO A 595 -0.49 -11.37 -31.21
C PRO A 595 -0.91 -9.90 -31.13
N ARG A 596 -2.15 -9.57 -31.53
CA ARG A 596 -2.63 -8.19 -31.73
C ARG A 596 -4.01 -7.91 -31.13
N ARG A 597 -4.57 -8.86 -30.36
CA ARG A 597 -5.93 -8.74 -29.80
C ARG A 597 -5.90 -9.03 -28.32
N TYR A 598 -6.36 -8.08 -27.53
CA TYR A 598 -6.36 -8.14 -26.07
C TYR A 598 -7.78 -7.97 -25.54
N ALA A 599 -8.07 -8.44 -24.33
CA ALA A 599 -9.36 -8.20 -23.69
C ALA A 599 -9.23 -7.91 -22.19
N LEU A 600 -10.04 -6.96 -21.71
CA LEU A 600 -10.09 -6.54 -20.31
C LEU A 600 -11.53 -6.24 -19.88
N GLY A 601 -11.87 -6.60 -18.65
CA GLY A 601 -13.14 -6.23 -18.03
C GLY A 601 -14.19 -7.36 -18.07
N VAL A 602 -15.46 -6.98 -18.08
CA VAL A 602 -16.61 -7.87 -17.85
C VAL A 602 -16.63 -9.13 -18.74
N PRO A 603 -16.27 -9.08 -20.04
CA PRO A 603 -16.21 -10.29 -20.86
C PRO A 603 -15.22 -11.35 -20.35
N THR A 604 -14.18 -10.94 -19.61
CA THR A 604 -13.15 -11.82 -19.04
C THR A 604 -13.48 -12.33 -17.63
N GLU A 605 -14.66 -12.02 -17.10
CA GLU A 605 -15.11 -12.53 -15.80
C GLU A 605 -14.95 -14.05 -15.73
N SER A 606 -14.52 -14.56 -14.58
CA SER A 606 -14.09 -15.94 -14.33
C SER A 606 -12.69 -16.33 -14.79
N VAL A 607 -12.08 -15.59 -15.72
CA VAL A 607 -10.62 -15.65 -15.92
C VAL A 607 -9.95 -14.81 -14.83
N ARG A 608 -10.50 -13.60 -14.66
CA ARG A 608 -10.24 -12.69 -13.56
C ARG A 608 -11.52 -12.55 -12.75
N TRP A 609 -11.44 -12.70 -11.43
CA TRP A 609 -12.61 -12.63 -10.55
C TRP A 609 -12.94 -11.17 -10.16
N VAL A 610 -14.22 -10.78 -10.25
CA VAL A 610 -14.74 -9.44 -9.92
C VAL A 610 -14.15 -8.35 -10.82
N THR A 611 -14.37 -8.47 -12.11
CA THR A 611 -13.94 -7.49 -13.14
C THR A 611 -14.81 -6.24 -13.17
N ALA A 612 -16.03 -6.31 -12.62
CA ALA A 612 -17.00 -5.22 -12.58
C ALA A 612 -16.70 -4.14 -11.52
N ALA A 613 -15.70 -4.32 -10.66
CA ALA A 613 -15.25 -3.27 -9.73
C ALA A 613 -14.50 -2.13 -10.46
N GLY A 614 -14.73 -0.90 -10.03
CA GLY A 614 -13.97 0.28 -10.48
C GLY A 614 -12.70 0.48 -9.67
N PRO A 615 -11.74 1.30 -10.17
CA PRO A 615 -10.53 1.64 -9.44
C PRO A 615 -10.85 2.49 -8.20
N ARG A 616 -10.01 2.33 -7.18
CA ARG A 616 -10.00 3.18 -5.97
C ARG A 616 -8.67 3.93 -5.91
N PRO A 617 -8.66 5.20 -5.53
CA PRO A 617 -7.43 5.92 -5.25
C PRO A 617 -6.74 5.33 -4.01
N GLN A 618 -5.42 5.40 -4.00
CA GLN A 618 -4.49 4.99 -2.94
C GLN A 618 -4.64 3.51 -2.54
N VAL A 619 -5.08 2.68 -3.49
CA VAL A 619 -5.16 1.22 -3.34
C VAL A 619 -4.71 0.60 -4.66
N ASN A 620 -3.88 -0.45 -4.59
CA ASN A 620 -3.40 -1.23 -5.73
C ASN A 620 -4.55 -1.84 -6.57
N SER A 621 -5.12 -1.01 -7.45
CA SER A 621 -6.33 -1.31 -8.21
C SER A 621 -5.96 -2.12 -9.44
N VAL A 622 -6.21 -3.43 -9.37
CA VAL A 622 -5.85 -4.39 -10.43
C VAL A 622 -6.29 -3.97 -11.84
N THR A 623 -7.46 -3.34 -11.98
CA THR A 623 -7.93 -2.82 -13.28
C THR A 623 -6.93 -1.87 -13.93
N LEU A 624 -6.24 -1.03 -13.15
CA LEU A 624 -5.23 -0.10 -13.63
C LEU A 624 -3.93 -0.84 -13.99
N SER A 625 -3.49 -1.79 -13.15
CA SER A 625 -2.32 -2.63 -13.46
C SER A 625 -2.51 -3.47 -14.74
N ASP A 626 -3.71 -4.01 -14.97
CA ASP A 626 -4.02 -4.79 -16.16
C ASP A 626 -4.12 -3.91 -17.41
N ALA A 627 -4.67 -2.70 -17.26
CA ALA A 627 -4.70 -1.70 -18.32
C ALA A 627 -3.28 -1.30 -18.73
N ASP A 628 -2.35 -1.16 -17.77
CA ASP A 628 -0.94 -0.84 -18.05
C ASP A 628 -0.25 -1.96 -18.82
N ARG A 629 -0.43 -3.23 -18.41
CA ARG A 629 0.11 -4.38 -19.14
C ARG A 629 -0.38 -4.42 -20.59
N ILE A 630 -1.68 -4.19 -20.81
CA ILE A 630 -2.24 -4.13 -22.16
C ILE A 630 -1.68 -2.96 -22.96
N ALA A 631 -1.59 -1.78 -22.36
CA ALA A 631 -1.06 -0.59 -23.01
C ALA A 631 0.39 -0.80 -23.47
N ARG A 632 1.23 -1.37 -22.61
CA ARG A 632 2.64 -1.66 -22.91
C ARG A 632 2.81 -2.72 -23.99
N ALA A 633 2.03 -3.80 -23.91
CA ALA A 633 1.98 -4.82 -24.95
C ALA A 633 1.52 -4.22 -26.29
N ALA A 634 0.52 -3.33 -26.26
CA ALA A 634 -0.01 -2.68 -27.45
C ALA A 634 0.99 -1.71 -28.10
N LEU A 635 1.79 -1.02 -27.29
CA LEU A 635 2.85 -0.11 -27.72
C LEU A 635 4.16 -0.82 -28.11
N GLY A 636 4.22 -2.15 -28.01
CA GLY A 636 5.42 -2.94 -28.33
C GLY A 636 6.57 -2.75 -27.32
N LEU A 637 6.27 -2.24 -26.12
CA LEU A 637 7.27 -1.94 -25.08
C LEU A 637 7.77 -3.22 -24.39
N ASP A 638 7.08 -4.33 -24.59
CA ASP A 638 7.51 -5.67 -24.17
C ASP A 638 8.69 -6.21 -25.02
N GLY A 639 9.18 -5.42 -25.98
CA GLY A 639 10.26 -5.70 -26.94
C GLY A 639 11.70 -5.47 -26.46
N ARG A 640 11.95 -5.01 -25.22
CA ARG A 640 13.28 -5.17 -24.56
C ARG A 640 13.47 -6.59 -24.01
N THR A 641 12.94 -7.56 -24.75
CA THR A 641 12.85 -8.97 -24.41
C THR A 641 14.21 -9.64 -24.59
N ARG A 642 14.92 -9.81 -23.47
CA ARG A 642 15.85 -10.92 -23.32
C ARG A 642 15.12 -12.22 -23.63
N HIS A 643 15.82 -13.11 -24.31
CA HIS A 643 15.35 -14.41 -24.74
C HIS A 643 14.41 -15.08 -23.74
N TYR A 644 13.17 -15.29 -24.19
CA TYR A 644 12.17 -16.15 -23.60
C TYR A 644 12.75 -17.56 -23.38
N ARG A 645 13.12 -17.86 -22.13
CA ARG A 645 13.02 -19.20 -21.55
C ARG A 645 12.18 -19.06 -20.28
N SER A 646 11.06 -19.78 -20.27
CA SER A 646 10.10 -19.97 -19.17
C SER A 646 9.58 -18.73 -18.44
N VAL A 647 8.26 -18.56 -18.56
CA VAL A 647 7.41 -17.55 -17.90
C VAL A 647 7.56 -17.62 -16.37
N GLU A 648 8.30 -16.70 -15.79
CA GLU A 648 8.19 -16.29 -14.38
C GLU A 648 7.78 -14.81 -14.31
N ARG A 649 6.88 -14.53 -13.37
CA ARG A 649 6.16 -13.26 -13.14
C ARG A 649 7.14 -12.09 -12.96
N THR A 650 6.98 -11.01 -13.73
CA THR A 650 7.49 -9.69 -13.32
C THR A 650 6.69 -9.26 -12.09
N CYS A 651 7.35 -9.40 -10.93
CA CYS A 651 6.96 -8.81 -9.66
C CYS A 651 7.26 -7.32 -9.77
N THR A 652 6.23 -6.51 -9.72
CA THR A 652 6.30 -5.08 -9.46
C THR A 652 7.07 -4.88 -8.16
N THR A 653 8.27 -4.32 -8.30
CA THR A 653 9.27 -4.13 -7.23
C THR A 653 8.64 -3.47 -6.00
N LEU A 654 8.65 -4.18 -4.88
CA LEU A 654 8.34 -3.68 -3.54
C LEU A 654 9.33 -2.56 -3.17
N HIS A 655 9.02 -1.31 -3.53
CA HIS A 655 9.85 -0.17 -3.15
C HIS A 655 9.66 0.14 -1.65
N ASP A 656 10.68 -0.15 -0.81
CA ASP A 656 10.69 0.25 0.61
C ASP A 656 10.79 1.78 0.72
N ASN A 657 9.67 2.49 0.66
CA ASN A 657 9.57 3.96 0.74
C ASN A 657 9.94 4.58 2.10
N GLY A 658 10.28 3.77 3.11
CA GLY A 658 10.67 4.29 4.42
C GLY A 658 9.49 4.88 5.20
N LEU A 659 8.25 4.58 4.79
CA LEU A 659 7.01 5.07 5.40
C LEU A 659 6.97 4.85 6.92
N LEU A 660 7.42 3.68 7.37
CA LEU A 660 7.44 3.29 8.79
C LEU A 660 8.73 3.68 9.52
N ALA A 661 9.65 4.34 8.82
CA ALA A 661 10.92 4.80 9.36
C ALA A 661 11.22 6.21 8.84
N PRO A 662 10.41 7.22 9.22
CA PRO A 662 10.51 8.58 8.68
C PRO A 662 11.88 9.23 8.89
N VAL A 663 12.65 8.79 9.89
CA VAL A 663 14.04 9.25 10.10
C VAL A 663 14.95 8.98 8.90
N ARG A 664 14.65 7.95 8.09
CA ARG A 664 15.39 7.58 6.87
C ARG A 664 14.60 7.82 5.57
N ALA A 665 13.41 8.41 5.64
CA ALA A 665 12.60 8.71 4.46
C ALA A 665 13.06 10.02 3.81
N GLY A 666 13.25 10.02 2.48
CA GLY A 666 13.69 11.22 1.74
C GLY A 666 15.14 11.65 1.95
N VAL A 667 15.90 10.99 2.83
CA VAL A 667 17.29 11.35 3.12
C VAL A 667 18.27 10.77 2.08
N PRO A 668 19.41 11.43 1.81
CA PRO A 668 20.40 10.96 0.82
C PRO A 668 20.92 9.54 1.06
N MET A 669 21.09 9.15 2.34
CA MET A 669 21.62 7.83 2.75
C MET A 669 20.91 6.66 2.07
N ARG A 670 19.61 6.77 1.82
CA ARG A 670 18.82 5.70 1.19
C ARG A 670 19.34 5.31 -0.19
N ARG A 671 19.83 6.28 -0.98
CA ARG A 671 20.40 6.01 -2.31
C ARG A 671 21.77 5.34 -2.24
N LEU A 672 22.50 5.52 -1.14
CA LEU A 672 23.84 4.94 -0.95
C LEU A 672 23.80 3.47 -0.55
N VAL A 673 22.66 3.00 -0.06
CA VAL A 673 22.50 1.64 0.50
C VAL A 673 21.26 0.91 -0.06
N SER A 674 20.72 1.37 -1.19
CA SER A 674 19.67 0.68 -1.94
C SER A 674 20.19 -0.57 -2.62
N ASP A 675 19.30 -1.47 -3.01
CA ASP A 675 19.69 -2.70 -3.73
C ASP A 675 20.48 -2.38 -5.01
N ASP A 676 20.08 -1.34 -5.75
CA ASP A 676 20.83 -0.82 -6.89
C ASP A 676 22.25 -0.37 -6.51
N ALA A 677 22.43 0.26 -5.35
CA ALA A 677 23.75 0.66 -4.87
C ALA A 677 24.60 -0.55 -4.50
N TRP A 678 24.01 -1.57 -3.88
CA TRP A 678 24.68 -2.84 -3.58
C TRP A 678 25.09 -3.58 -4.86
N ILE A 679 24.22 -3.61 -5.89
CA ILE A 679 24.56 -4.21 -7.18
C ILE A 679 25.68 -3.41 -7.86
N ALA A 680 25.60 -2.07 -7.85
CA ALA A 680 26.66 -1.23 -8.38
C ALA A 680 27.99 -1.47 -7.65
N ALA A 681 27.97 -1.63 -6.33
CA ALA A 681 29.16 -1.98 -5.55
C ALA A 681 29.72 -3.36 -5.94
N MET A 682 28.88 -4.37 -6.18
CA MET A 682 29.36 -5.67 -6.68
C MET A 682 29.96 -5.57 -8.09
N VAL A 683 29.41 -4.72 -8.96
CA VAL A 683 30.00 -4.43 -10.29
C VAL A 683 31.35 -3.73 -10.14
N ASP A 684 31.45 -2.73 -9.27
CA ASP A 684 32.70 -2.02 -8.99
C ASP A 684 33.77 -3.00 -8.50
N VAL A 685 33.39 -3.94 -7.63
CA VAL A 685 34.28 -4.99 -7.12
C VAL A 685 34.77 -5.93 -8.22
N GLU A 686 33.90 -6.46 -9.07
CA GLU A 686 34.30 -7.32 -10.20
C GLU A 686 35.22 -6.58 -11.17
N LEU A 687 34.91 -5.31 -11.47
CA LEU A 687 35.75 -4.48 -12.33
C LEU A 687 37.11 -4.21 -11.70
N ALA A 688 37.17 -3.93 -10.41
CA ALA A 688 38.42 -3.73 -9.69
C ALA A 688 39.27 -5.02 -9.67
N LEU A 689 38.64 -6.17 -9.45
CA LEU A 689 39.34 -7.46 -9.43
C LEU A 689 39.99 -7.75 -10.79
N VAL A 690 39.23 -7.66 -11.89
CA VAL A 690 39.79 -7.92 -13.22
C VAL A 690 40.83 -6.87 -13.63
N ARG A 691 40.68 -5.61 -13.21
CA ARG A 691 41.69 -4.56 -13.47
C ARG A 691 42.97 -4.82 -12.70
N ALA A 692 42.89 -5.22 -11.44
CA ALA A 692 44.04 -5.59 -10.63
C ALA A 692 44.76 -6.81 -11.23
N GLN A 693 44.01 -7.85 -11.60
CA GLN A 693 44.56 -9.01 -12.31
C GLN A 693 45.22 -8.61 -13.65
N ALA A 694 44.62 -7.68 -14.40
CA ALA A 694 45.15 -7.24 -15.69
C ALA A 694 46.46 -6.46 -15.55
N ARG A 695 46.56 -5.60 -14.54
CA ARG A 695 47.80 -4.84 -14.25
C ARG A 695 48.95 -5.75 -13.84
N LEU A 696 48.64 -6.83 -13.14
CA LEU A 696 49.59 -7.86 -12.76
C LEU A 696 49.82 -8.92 -13.84
N GLY A 697 49.24 -8.75 -15.04
CA GLY A 697 49.39 -9.68 -16.17
C GLY A 697 48.74 -11.05 -15.98
N ILE A 698 47.96 -11.26 -14.91
CA ILE A 698 47.25 -12.52 -14.64
C ILE A 698 46.16 -12.76 -15.69
N VAL A 699 45.55 -11.67 -16.18
CA VAL A 699 44.55 -11.70 -17.25
C VAL A 699 44.88 -10.65 -18.32
N PRO A 700 44.42 -10.80 -19.58
CA PRO A 700 44.64 -9.79 -20.61
C PRO A 700 43.98 -8.46 -20.28
N ALA A 701 44.64 -7.33 -20.58
CA ALA A 701 44.05 -6.00 -20.42
C ALA A 701 42.76 -5.79 -21.23
N SER A 702 42.63 -6.49 -22.36
CA SER A 702 41.39 -6.51 -23.16
C SER A 702 40.20 -7.09 -22.41
N ALA A 703 40.41 -8.05 -21.49
CA ALA A 703 39.33 -8.61 -20.68
C ALA A 703 38.72 -7.56 -19.75
N ALA A 704 39.55 -6.81 -19.01
CA ALA A 704 39.08 -5.73 -18.14
C ALA A 704 38.32 -4.64 -18.92
N GLN A 705 38.81 -4.29 -20.13
CA GLN A 705 38.14 -3.33 -21.02
C GLN A 705 36.80 -3.87 -21.55
N GLY A 706 36.76 -5.15 -21.91
CA GLY A 706 35.56 -5.84 -22.37
C GLY A 706 34.46 -5.87 -21.31
N ILE A 707 34.80 -6.28 -20.08
CA ILE A 707 33.87 -6.29 -18.94
C ILE A 707 33.37 -4.88 -18.64
N ALA A 708 34.28 -3.89 -18.55
CA ALA A 708 33.91 -2.49 -18.29
C ALA A 708 32.97 -1.92 -19.36
N ARG A 709 33.23 -2.22 -20.64
CA ARG A 709 32.38 -1.80 -21.76
C ARG A 709 30.99 -2.45 -21.68
N ALA A 710 30.92 -3.72 -21.29
CA ALA A 710 29.66 -4.45 -21.20
C ALA A 710 28.74 -3.92 -20.10
N VAL A 711 29.29 -3.54 -18.93
CA VAL A 711 28.47 -3.07 -17.79
C VAL A 711 28.16 -1.57 -17.83
N ARG A 712 28.89 -0.76 -18.61
CA ARG A 712 28.79 0.71 -18.60
C ARG A 712 27.37 1.27 -18.74
N THR A 713 26.55 0.65 -19.57
CA THR A 713 25.16 1.07 -19.82
C THR A 713 24.16 -0.01 -19.44
N TYR A 714 24.63 -1.09 -18.81
CA TYR A 714 23.79 -2.21 -18.46
C TYR A 714 23.18 -2.01 -17.08
N ARG A 715 21.85 -2.09 -17.00
CA ARG A 715 21.11 -2.06 -15.73
C ARG A 715 20.74 -3.49 -15.34
N PHE A 716 21.24 -3.91 -14.19
CA PHE A 716 20.87 -5.18 -13.58
C PHE A 716 19.44 -5.10 -13.05
N ASP A 717 18.74 -6.23 -13.07
CA ASP A 717 17.40 -6.37 -12.51
C ASP A 717 17.54 -6.82 -11.05
N ALA A 718 17.32 -5.89 -10.11
CA ALA A 718 17.50 -6.14 -8.69
C ALA A 718 16.52 -7.21 -8.16
N ASP A 719 15.27 -7.21 -8.63
CA ASP A 719 14.25 -8.17 -8.19
C ASP A 719 14.59 -9.57 -8.70
N ALA A 720 14.97 -9.71 -9.97
CA ALA A 720 15.40 -10.98 -10.52
C ALA A 720 16.62 -11.56 -9.78
N LEU A 721 17.59 -10.70 -9.43
CA LEU A 721 18.76 -11.11 -8.65
C LEU A 721 18.37 -11.52 -7.22
N ALA A 722 17.48 -10.78 -6.56
CA ALA A 722 17.01 -11.08 -5.21
C ALA A 722 16.24 -12.41 -5.16
N GLN A 723 15.37 -12.67 -6.13
CA GLN A 723 14.65 -13.94 -6.24
C GLN A 723 15.61 -15.12 -6.48
N ALA A 724 16.56 -14.95 -7.42
CA ALA A 724 17.56 -15.97 -7.74
C ALA A 724 18.54 -16.25 -6.58
N ALA A 725 18.82 -15.25 -5.73
CA ALA A 725 19.69 -15.38 -4.56
C ALA A 725 19.24 -16.50 -3.60
N ARG A 726 17.94 -16.83 -3.57
CA ARG A 726 17.41 -17.95 -2.78
C ARG A 726 18.04 -19.29 -3.13
N GLY A 727 18.48 -19.48 -4.39
CA GLY A 727 19.10 -20.71 -4.85
C GLY A 727 20.49 -20.97 -4.29
N ALA A 728 21.23 -19.92 -3.92
CA ALA A 728 22.59 -20.00 -3.39
C ALA A 728 22.73 -19.43 -1.96
N ALA A 729 21.62 -19.01 -1.36
CA ALA A 729 21.55 -18.23 -0.12
C ALA A 729 22.31 -16.90 -0.14
N ASN A 730 22.83 -16.46 -1.30
CA ASN A 730 23.53 -15.19 -1.49
C ASN A 730 23.31 -14.69 -2.93
N PRO A 731 23.40 -13.37 -3.19
CA PRO A 731 23.10 -12.81 -4.51
C PRO A 731 24.23 -13.01 -5.53
N VAL A 732 25.47 -13.31 -5.09
CA VAL A 732 26.64 -13.22 -5.96
C VAL A 732 26.63 -14.27 -7.06
N VAL A 733 26.16 -15.49 -6.79
CA VAL A 733 26.09 -16.53 -7.84
C VAL A 733 25.20 -16.10 -9.00
N ALA A 734 24.00 -15.58 -8.68
CA ALA A 734 23.07 -15.08 -9.69
C ALA A 734 23.61 -13.84 -10.40
N PHE A 735 24.22 -12.92 -9.63
CA PHE A 735 24.85 -11.70 -10.14
C PHE A 735 25.99 -12.02 -11.11
N VAL A 736 26.90 -12.93 -10.77
CA VAL A 736 28.03 -13.34 -11.62
C VAL A 736 27.55 -14.04 -12.88
N ALA A 737 26.55 -14.91 -12.77
CA ALA A 737 25.96 -15.56 -13.95
C ALA A 737 25.38 -14.53 -14.92
N GLU A 738 24.69 -13.52 -14.39
CA GLU A 738 24.13 -12.45 -15.18
C GLU A 738 25.22 -11.53 -15.77
N LEU A 739 26.22 -11.15 -14.99
CA LEU A 739 27.38 -10.39 -15.44
C LEU A 739 28.11 -11.12 -16.58
N HIS A 740 28.38 -12.41 -16.43
CA HIS A 740 28.98 -13.24 -17.48
C HIS A 740 28.14 -13.20 -18.76
N ARG A 741 26.81 -13.35 -18.64
CA ARG A 741 25.89 -13.30 -19.78
C ARG A 741 25.92 -11.94 -20.49
N VAL A 742 26.02 -10.84 -19.73
CA VAL A 742 26.12 -9.46 -20.25
C VAL A 742 27.45 -9.26 -20.98
N VAL A 743 28.56 -9.71 -20.38
CA VAL A 743 29.89 -9.61 -20.97
C VAL A 743 29.97 -10.44 -22.24
N ALA A 744 29.50 -11.69 -22.22
CA ALA A 744 29.53 -12.58 -23.37
C ALA A 744 28.76 -12.03 -24.58
N ALA A 745 27.71 -11.23 -24.36
CA ALA A 745 26.96 -10.59 -25.42
C ALA A 745 27.73 -9.46 -26.12
N VAL A 746 28.73 -8.87 -25.47
CA VAL A 746 29.52 -7.73 -25.99
C VAL A 746 30.92 -8.17 -26.41
N ASP A 747 31.54 -9.01 -25.61
CA ASP A 747 32.92 -9.49 -25.78
C ASP A 747 33.01 -10.92 -25.23
N PRO A 748 32.73 -11.94 -26.07
CA PRO A 748 32.74 -13.36 -25.66
C PRO A 748 34.05 -13.79 -25.02
N ALA A 749 35.19 -13.26 -25.49
CA ALA A 749 36.50 -13.61 -24.94
C ALA A 749 36.73 -13.01 -23.55
N ALA A 750 36.15 -11.84 -23.25
CA ALA A 750 36.24 -11.24 -21.92
C ALA A 750 35.38 -11.98 -20.87
N ALA A 751 34.33 -12.70 -21.29
CA ALA A 751 33.42 -13.41 -20.39
C ALA A 751 34.13 -14.51 -19.58
N ASP A 752 35.11 -15.19 -20.16
CA ASP A 752 35.93 -16.24 -19.51
C ASP A 752 36.73 -15.73 -18.29
N TYR A 753 36.83 -14.40 -18.13
CA TYR A 753 37.58 -13.75 -17.06
C TYR A 753 36.69 -13.13 -15.98
N VAL A 754 35.36 -13.17 -16.14
CA VAL A 754 34.42 -12.72 -15.11
C VAL A 754 34.57 -13.60 -13.87
N HIS A 755 34.69 -12.97 -12.69
CA HIS A 755 34.79 -13.67 -11.40
C HIS A 755 35.98 -14.65 -11.28
N ARG A 756 37.02 -14.49 -12.11
CA ARG A 756 38.10 -15.48 -12.23
C ARG A 756 38.89 -15.66 -10.94
N GLY A 757 38.82 -16.87 -10.37
CA GLY A 757 39.51 -17.28 -9.15
C GLY A 757 38.79 -16.90 -7.85
N SER A 758 37.68 -16.17 -7.93
CA SER A 758 36.96 -15.60 -6.79
C SER A 758 35.95 -16.56 -6.15
N THR A 759 35.32 -16.10 -5.08
CA THR A 759 34.17 -16.74 -4.43
C THR A 759 33.09 -15.71 -4.14
N SER A 760 31.87 -16.16 -3.87
CA SER A 760 30.72 -15.30 -3.55
C SER A 760 31.01 -14.30 -2.43
N GLN A 761 31.67 -14.75 -1.36
CA GLN A 761 31.93 -13.90 -0.20
C GLN A 761 32.99 -12.82 -0.46
N ASP A 762 33.95 -13.05 -1.35
CA ASP A 762 34.94 -12.02 -1.72
C ASP A 762 34.26 -10.81 -2.35
N ILE A 763 33.28 -11.05 -3.23
CA ILE A 763 32.53 -9.99 -3.88
C ILE A 763 31.60 -9.29 -2.90
N LEU A 764 30.83 -10.04 -2.12
CA LEU A 764 29.81 -9.46 -1.25
C LEU A 764 30.42 -8.71 -0.06
N ASP A 765 31.45 -9.24 0.59
CA ASP A 765 32.08 -8.57 1.73
C ASP A 765 32.86 -7.33 1.27
N THR A 766 33.55 -7.40 0.12
CA THR A 766 34.21 -6.20 -0.43
C THR A 766 33.18 -5.14 -0.83
N ALA A 767 32.06 -5.53 -1.46
CA ALA A 767 30.97 -4.61 -1.76
C ALA A 767 30.35 -4.02 -0.48
N THR A 768 30.23 -4.81 0.59
CA THR A 768 29.80 -4.36 1.91
C THR A 768 30.71 -3.25 2.44
N MET A 769 32.02 -3.43 2.33
CA MET A 769 33.02 -2.45 2.78
C MET A 769 33.01 -1.19 1.93
N LEU A 770 32.78 -1.30 0.61
CA LEU A 770 32.56 -0.12 -0.26
C LEU A 770 31.30 0.67 0.13
N ILE A 771 30.18 -0.01 0.36
CA ILE A 771 28.93 0.62 0.80
C ILE A 771 29.13 1.28 2.16
N ALA A 772 29.77 0.59 3.10
CA ALA A 772 30.12 1.14 4.40
C ALA A 772 30.99 2.38 4.29
N ALA A 773 32.03 2.37 3.46
CA ALA A 773 32.91 3.53 3.25
C ALA A 773 32.12 4.76 2.76
N ARG A 774 31.27 4.57 1.75
CA ARG A 774 30.43 5.64 1.17
C ARG A 774 29.43 6.18 2.19
N ALA A 775 28.77 5.29 2.92
CA ALA A 775 27.77 5.67 3.92
C ALA A 775 28.41 6.34 5.15
N VAL A 776 29.52 5.81 5.66
CA VAL A 776 30.22 6.39 6.81
C VAL A 776 30.77 7.76 6.47
N ALA A 777 31.31 7.97 5.26
CA ALA A 777 31.72 9.31 4.82
C ALA A 777 30.56 10.32 4.87
N ALA A 778 29.40 9.97 4.33
CA ALA A 778 28.21 10.83 4.38
C ALA A 778 27.73 11.10 5.83
N ILE A 779 27.81 10.10 6.71
CA ILE A 779 27.49 10.28 8.14
C ILE A 779 28.48 11.24 8.81
N ILE A 780 29.78 11.13 8.50
CA ILE A 780 30.81 12.03 9.05
C ILE A 780 30.55 13.47 8.61
N ASP A 781 30.24 13.70 7.32
CA ASP A 781 29.92 15.03 6.80
C ASP A 781 28.73 15.67 7.54
N ASP A 782 27.65 14.91 7.76
CA ASP A 782 26.49 15.36 8.54
C ASP A 782 26.83 15.59 10.03
N LEU A 783 27.69 14.75 10.62
CA LEU A 783 28.17 14.97 11.98
C LEU A 783 28.99 16.26 12.09
N ASP A 784 29.85 16.56 11.12
CA ASP A 784 30.62 17.79 11.08
C ASP A 784 29.71 19.03 10.98
N GLY A 785 28.69 18.99 10.11
CA GLY A 785 27.67 20.04 10.04
C GLY A 785 26.94 20.25 11.36
N THR A 786 26.58 19.15 12.05
CA THR A 786 25.95 19.19 13.37
C THR A 786 26.90 19.80 14.43
N ILE A 787 28.16 19.35 14.45
CA ILE A 787 29.19 19.81 15.40
C ILE A 787 29.46 21.31 15.21
N ASP A 788 29.55 21.79 13.97
CA ASP A 788 29.75 23.20 13.67
C ASP A 788 28.59 24.08 14.14
N ALA A 789 27.36 23.62 13.95
CA ALA A 789 26.16 24.31 14.45
C ALA A 789 26.16 24.37 15.98
N LEU A 790 26.45 23.25 16.65
CA LEU A 790 26.55 23.20 18.10
C LEU A 790 27.74 24.02 18.63
N ALA A 791 28.84 24.13 17.91
CA ALA A 791 29.99 24.95 18.28
C ALA A 791 29.62 26.43 18.34
N ARG A 792 28.81 26.91 17.39
CA ARG A 792 28.26 28.29 17.41
C ARG A 792 27.39 28.50 18.64
N LEU A 793 26.49 27.56 18.94
CA LEU A 793 25.60 27.63 20.09
C LEU A 793 26.36 27.57 21.42
N ALA A 794 27.39 26.72 21.53
CA ALA A 794 28.23 26.59 22.71
C ALA A 794 29.01 27.89 22.99
N ARG A 795 29.56 28.54 21.95
CA ARG A 795 30.21 29.86 22.07
C ARG A 795 29.22 30.94 22.50
N ALA A 796 28.07 31.01 21.84
CA ALA A 796 27.05 32.03 22.11
C ALA A 796 26.49 31.94 23.54
N HIS A 797 26.38 30.73 24.08
CA HIS A 797 25.82 30.47 25.40
C HIS A 797 26.83 29.97 26.43
N ARG A 798 28.13 30.24 26.19
CA ARG A 798 29.25 29.79 27.04
C ARG A 798 28.99 30.05 28.52
N ASP A 799 28.49 31.24 28.82
CA ASP A 799 28.25 31.74 30.18
C ASP A 799 26.76 31.90 30.52
N THR A 800 25.82 31.43 29.68
CA THR A 800 24.37 31.52 29.95
C THR A 800 23.98 30.53 31.06
N PRO A 801 23.55 30.98 32.26
CA PRO A 801 23.18 30.10 33.37
C PRO A 801 21.92 29.28 33.06
N ILE A 802 21.92 28.03 33.53
CA ILE A 802 20.79 27.11 33.46
C ILE A 802 20.79 26.18 34.67
N ALA A 803 19.62 25.66 35.05
CA ALA A 803 19.54 24.65 36.10
C ALA A 803 20.19 23.33 35.65
N GLY A 804 21.21 22.86 36.37
CA GLY A 804 21.67 21.48 36.29
C GLY A 804 20.56 20.55 36.77
N ARG A 805 20.28 19.48 36.03
CA ARG A 805 19.22 18.52 36.34
C ARG A 805 19.79 17.13 36.58
N THR A 806 19.50 16.56 37.75
CA THR A 806 19.94 15.21 38.16
C THR A 806 18.75 14.43 38.69
N LEU A 807 18.54 13.20 38.22
CA LEU A 807 17.38 12.37 38.57
C LEU A 807 16.02 13.10 38.43
N GLY A 808 15.90 13.98 37.42
CA GLY A 808 14.68 14.76 37.17
C GLY A 808 14.50 16.00 38.06
N MET A 809 15.44 16.32 38.95
CA MET A 809 15.38 17.45 39.89
C MET A 809 16.44 18.50 39.60
N HIS A 810 16.17 19.77 39.95
CA HIS A 810 17.21 20.80 39.97
C HIS A 810 18.29 20.48 41.01
N ALA A 811 19.56 20.60 40.62
CA ALA A 811 20.72 20.37 41.47
C ALA A 811 21.44 21.68 41.75
N VAL A 812 22.56 21.94 41.06
CA VAL A 812 23.32 23.19 41.09
C VAL A 812 23.25 23.88 39.72
N PRO A 813 23.51 25.19 39.62
CA PRO A 813 23.64 25.88 38.34
C PRO A 813 24.77 25.29 37.47
N THR A 814 24.57 25.31 36.16
CA THR A 814 25.60 25.11 35.12
C THR A 814 25.37 26.14 34.02
N THR A 815 26.11 26.09 32.90
CA THR A 815 25.79 26.90 31.72
C THR A 815 25.15 26.07 30.61
N PHE A 816 24.30 26.70 29.78
CA PHE A 816 23.76 26.07 28.60
C PHE A 816 24.88 25.72 27.61
N GLY A 817 25.89 26.58 27.46
CA GLY A 817 27.09 26.29 26.69
C GLY A 817 27.79 25.01 27.15
N ALA A 818 27.93 24.77 28.46
CA ALA A 818 28.53 23.54 28.97
C ALA A 818 27.68 22.28 28.66
N LYS A 819 26.35 22.43 28.62
CA LYS A 819 25.45 21.35 28.18
C LYS A 819 25.63 21.05 26.68
N VAL A 820 25.74 22.09 25.85
CA VAL A 820 26.01 21.95 24.41
C VAL A 820 27.39 21.35 24.17
N ALA A 821 28.41 21.79 24.91
CA ALA A 821 29.75 21.21 24.86
C ALA A 821 29.75 19.71 25.22
N ALA A 822 28.91 19.28 26.16
CA ALA A 822 28.74 17.86 26.45
C ALA A 822 28.05 17.07 25.31
N TRP A 823 27.14 17.70 24.54
CA TRP A 823 26.61 17.08 23.31
C TRP A 823 27.72 16.94 22.26
N MET A 824 28.45 18.03 22.01
CA MET A 824 29.55 18.06 21.05
C MET A 824 30.63 17.04 21.38
N GLN A 825 31.02 16.90 22.64
CA GLN A 825 32.02 15.93 23.07
C GLN A 825 31.63 14.50 22.64
N GLY A 826 30.37 14.10 22.82
CA GLY A 826 29.88 12.80 22.38
C GLY A 826 29.89 12.62 20.86
N LEU A 827 29.57 13.69 20.10
CA LEU A 827 29.58 13.66 18.64
C LEU A 827 31.01 13.65 18.07
N LEU A 828 31.94 14.38 18.69
CA LEU A 828 33.36 14.34 18.36
C LEU A 828 33.94 12.94 18.59
N ASP A 829 33.60 12.30 19.71
CA ASP A 829 34.06 10.94 19.99
C ASP A 829 33.44 9.91 19.02
N ALA A 830 32.20 10.14 18.56
CA ALA A 830 31.57 9.33 17.51
C ALA A 830 32.26 9.52 16.16
N ARG A 831 32.53 10.78 15.77
CA ARG A 831 33.27 11.13 14.55
C ARG A 831 34.65 10.49 14.51
N ASP A 832 35.40 10.57 15.61
CA ASP A 832 36.75 10.00 15.71
C ASP A 832 36.71 8.47 15.50
N ARG A 833 35.71 7.78 16.06
CA ARG A 833 35.51 6.33 15.85
C ARG A 833 35.12 5.98 14.42
N LEU A 834 34.23 6.76 13.82
CA LEU A 834 33.83 6.55 12.41
C LEU A 834 35.02 6.77 11.47
N ASN A 835 35.85 7.80 11.70
CA ASN A 835 37.09 8.02 10.96
C ASN A 835 38.07 6.85 11.11
N GLN A 836 38.23 6.34 12.33
CA GLN A 836 39.08 5.18 12.59
C GLN A 836 38.59 3.94 11.82
N VAL A 837 37.29 3.67 11.82
CA VAL A 837 36.72 2.52 11.08
C VAL A 837 36.83 2.75 9.57
N ALA A 838 36.47 3.94 9.07
CA ALA A 838 36.47 4.26 7.63
C ALA A 838 37.84 4.08 6.98
N THR A 839 38.92 4.44 7.69
CA THR A 839 40.30 4.29 7.21
C THR A 839 40.80 2.84 7.24
N GLY A 840 40.12 1.94 7.94
CA GLY A 840 40.51 0.55 8.12
C GLY A 840 39.62 -0.48 7.41
N LEU A 841 38.64 -0.07 6.61
CA LEU A 841 37.74 -0.99 5.91
C LEU A 841 38.54 -1.79 4.85
N PRO A 842 38.61 -3.14 4.96
CA PRO A 842 39.46 -3.93 4.08
C PRO A 842 38.72 -4.50 2.87
N VAL A 843 39.44 -4.82 1.80
CA VAL A 843 38.93 -5.76 0.79
C VAL A 843 38.85 -7.18 1.36
N GLN A 844 37.95 -8.00 0.82
CA GLN A 844 37.88 -9.43 1.09
C GLN A 844 38.31 -10.19 -0.16
N LEU A 845 39.43 -10.90 -0.07
CA LEU A 845 39.97 -11.70 -1.17
C LEU A 845 40.62 -12.98 -0.64
N GLY A 846 39.90 -14.11 -0.70
CA GLY A 846 40.33 -15.38 -0.12
C GLY A 846 40.12 -16.61 -1.00
N GLY A 847 39.29 -16.52 -2.03
CA GLY A 847 38.86 -17.67 -2.83
C GLY A 847 37.97 -18.62 -2.03
N ALA A 848 37.71 -19.83 -2.55
CA ALA A 848 36.65 -20.72 -2.08
C ALA A 848 36.54 -20.89 -0.55
N ALA A 849 37.67 -21.09 0.13
CA ALA A 849 37.79 -21.35 1.57
C ALA A 849 38.98 -20.58 2.22
N GLY A 850 39.26 -19.37 1.75
CA GLY A 850 40.31 -18.51 2.35
C GLY A 850 41.76 -18.91 2.06
N THR A 851 42.01 -19.85 1.14
CA THR A 851 43.37 -20.35 0.82
C THR A 851 44.05 -19.63 -0.35
N TYR A 852 43.32 -18.79 -1.08
CA TYR A 852 43.80 -18.09 -2.27
C TYR A 852 44.24 -19.01 -3.45
N ALA A 853 43.99 -20.32 -3.35
CA ALA A 853 44.54 -21.32 -4.27
C ALA A 853 44.20 -21.07 -5.74
N SER A 854 42.95 -20.70 -6.03
CA SER A 854 42.51 -20.45 -7.41
C SER A 854 43.20 -19.23 -8.03
N TYR A 855 43.49 -18.19 -7.25
CA TYR A 855 44.22 -17.01 -7.73
C TYR A 855 45.69 -17.34 -7.98
N VAL A 856 46.32 -18.13 -7.10
CA VAL A 856 47.68 -18.64 -7.31
C VAL A 856 47.75 -19.44 -8.62
N GLU A 857 46.80 -20.34 -8.84
CA GLU A 857 46.78 -21.13 -10.07
C GLU A 857 46.54 -20.26 -11.31
N CYS A 858 45.67 -19.26 -11.23
CA CYS A 858 45.47 -18.30 -12.32
C CYS A 858 46.74 -17.54 -12.67
N ALA A 859 47.53 -17.12 -11.67
CA ALA A 859 48.80 -16.45 -11.90
C ALA A 859 49.84 -17.41 -12.52
N ARG A 860 49.90 -18.67 -12.07
CA ARG A 860 50.82 -19.71 -12.57
C ARG A 860 50.65 -20.04 -14.05
N ILE A 861 49.42 -19.96 -14.55
CA ILE A 861 49.12 -20.22 -15.96
C ILE A 861 49.10 -18.95 -16.83
N SER A 862 49.47 -17.80 -16.27
CA SER A 862 49.57 -16.53 -16.99
C SER A 862 50.98 -16.28 -17.52
N ASP A 863 51.13 -15.36 -18.48
CA ASP A 863 52.44 -14.94 -19.02
C ASP A 863 53.10 -13.83 -18.18
N SER A 864 52.74 -13.69 -16.89
CA SER A 864 53.28 -12.65 -16.01
C SER A 864 54.48 -13.11 -15.19
N ASP A 865 55.19 -12.16 -14.58
CA ASP A 865 56.26 -12.42 -13.61
C ASP A 865 55.77 -13.22 -12.39
N LEU A 866 54.47 -13.19 -12.10
CA LEU A 866 53.85 -13.95 -11.01
C LEU A 866 53.74 -15.45 -11.28
N ALA A 867 53.96 -15.92 -12.51
CA ALA A 867 53.85 -17.34 -12.85
C ALA A 867 54.81 -18.23 -12.04
N VAL A 868 55.94 -17.66 -11.61
CA VAL A 868 56.97 -18.32 -10.79
C VAL A 868 57.11 -17.74 -9.38
N ALA A 869 56.27 -16.77 -9.01
CA ALA A 869 56.31 -16.13 -7.70
C ALA A 869 55.82 -17.06 -6.58
N ALA A 870 56.30 -16.83 -5.35
CA ALA A 870 55.80 -17.55 -4.19
C ALA A 870 54.32 -17.20 -3.93
N PRO A 871 53.48 -18.14 -3.45
CA PRO A 871 52.06 -17.86 -3.18
C PRO A 871 51.80 -16.62 -2.31
N GLY A 872 52.68 -16.35 -1.34
CA GLY A 872 52.58 -15.16 -0.48
C GLY A 872 52.81 -13.85 -1.24
N GLU A 873 53.73 -13.82 -2.21
CA GLU A 873 53.97 -12.64 -3.05
C GLU A 873 52.77 -12.39 -3.98
N ILE A 874 52.17 -13.45 -4.53
CA ILE A 874 50.96 -13.35 -5.35
C ILE A 874 49.81 -12.75 -4.52
N TYR A 875 49.60 -13.24 -3.29
CA TYR A 875 48.61 -12.70 -2.36
C TYR A 875 48.82 -11.21 -2.07
N GLU A 876 50.05 -10.83 -1.71
CA GLU A 876 50.41 -9.45 -1.35
C GLU A 876 50.16 -8.50 -2.53
N ARG A 877 50.68 -8.82 -3.72
CA ARG A 877 50.59 -7.95 -4.89
C ARG A 877 49.15 -7.83 -5.39
N LEU A 878 48.42 -8.94 -5.54
CA LEU A 878 47.04 -8.90 -6.05
C LEU A 878 46.09 -8.24 -5.05
N THR A 879 46.18 -8.55 -3.76
CA THR A 879 45.31 -7.93 -2.74
C THR A 879 45.60 -6.44 -2.58
N THR A 880 46.87 -6.01 -2.67
CA THR A 880 47.24 -4.59 -2.62
C THR A 880 46.73 -3.83 -3.84
N GLU A 881 46.89 -4.36 -5.05
CA GLU A 881 46.38 -3.72 -6.27
C GLU A 881 44.86 -3.65 -6.25
N PHE A 882 44.20 -4.73 -5.81
CA PHE A 882 42.74 -4.78 -5.68
C PHE A 882 42.20 -3.79 -4.63
N ALA A 883 42.87 -3.67 -3.48
CA ALA A 883 42.55 -2.68 -2.46
C ALA A 883 42.74 -1.25 -2.97
N THR A 884 43.82 -1.00 -3.72
CA THR A 884 44.12 0.30 -4.33
C THR A 884 43.03 0.70 -5.34
N GLU A 885 42.57 -0.23 -6.18
CA GLU A 885 41.50 0.02 -7.15
C GLU A 885 40.19 0.46 -6.50
N LEU A 886 39.92 0.03 -5.27
CA LEU A 886 38.69 0.29 -4.54
C LEU A 886 38.82 1.36 -3.46
N ALA A 887 40.02 1.94 -3.28
CA ALA A 887 40.34 2.82 -2.15
C ALA A 887 39.98 2.20 -0.78
N LEU A 888 40.22 0.89 -0.65
CA LEU A 888 40.08 0.13 0.59
C LEU A 888 41.46 -0.33 1.07
N THR A 889 41.53 -0.98 2.23
CA THR A 889 42.79 -1.52 2.78
C THR A 889 42.98 -2.99 2.42
N ALA A 890 44.22 -3.46 2.40
CA ALA A 890 44.53 -4.88 2.25
C ALA A 890 44.56 -5.56 3.62
N ALA A 891 43.74 -6.58 3.83
CA ALA A 891 43.79 -7.40 5.03
C ALA A 891 45.03 -8.31 5.04
N PRO A 892 45.65 -8.58 6.20
CA PRO A 892 46.81 -9.47 6.28
C PRO A 892 46.46 -10.93 5.95
N VAL A 893 45.21 -11.33 6.17
CA VAL A 893 44.64 -12.63 5.81
C VAL A 893 43.19 -12.45 5.36
N PRO A 894 42.62 -13.39 4.58
CA PRO A 894 41.18 -13.43 4.32
C PRO A 894 40.38 -13.50 5.63
N TRP A 895 39.28 -12.76 5.71
CA TRP A 895 38.49 -12.58 6.94
C TRP A 895 37.06 -13.11 6.80
N HIS A 896 36.86 -14.18 6.01
CA HIS A 896 35.55 -14.82 5.79
C HIS A 896 34.82 -15.15 7.09
N THR A 897 35.56 -15.61 8.11
CA THR A 897 35.01 -15.94 9.44
C THR A 897 35.62 -15.12 10.58
N VAL A 898 36.50 -14.17 10.25
CA VAL A 898 37.05 -13.20 11.20
C VAL A 898 36.31 -11.87 11.05
N ARG A 899 35.08 -11.81 11.58
CA ARG A 899 34.11 -10.73 11.30
C ARG A 899 34.39 -9.40 12.03
N THR A 900 35.64 -9.15 12.44
CA THR A 900 36.06 -7.94 13.15
C THR A 900 35.71 -6.64 12.40
N PRO A 901 35.89 -6.51 11.08
CA PRO A 901 35.51 -5.29 10.35
C PRO A 901 34.02 -4.94 10.50
N ILE A 902 33.15 -5.95 10.49
CA ILE A 902 31.70 -5.79 10.67
C ILE A 902 31.37 -5.38 12.11
N ALA A 903 32.04 -6.01 13.08
CA ALA A 903 31.85 -5.70 14.50
C ALA A 903 32.29 -4.26 14.84
N ASP A 904 33.43 -3.82 14.32
CA ASP A 904 33.94 -2.46 14.52
C ASP A 904 32.99 -1.42 13.93
N LEU A 905 32.48 -1.67 12.73
CA LEU A 905 31.48 -0.83 12.07
C LEU A 905 30.17 -0.77 12.87
N ALA A 906 29.67 -1.92 13.32
CA ALA A 906 28.47 -1.99 14.17
C ALA A 906 28.63 -1.15 15.44
N MET A 907 29.80 -1.19 16.05
CA MET A 907 30.09 -0.44 17.28
C MET A 907 30.24 1.05 17.05
N ALA A 908 30.91 1.47 15.99
CA ALA A 908 31.00 2.87 15.63
C ALA A 908 29.61 3.46 15.34
N LEU A 909 28.75 2.73 14.61
CA LEU A 909 27.37 3.15 14.32
C LEU A 909 26.50 3.20 15.58
N ALA A 910 26.60 2.22 16.47
CA ALA A 910 25.86 2.22 17.74
C ALA A 910 26.26 3.37 18.67
N VAL A 911 27.57 3.66 18.78
CA VAL A 911 28.06 4.81 19.57
C VAL A 911 27.56 6.12 18.97
N THR A 912 27.62 6.26 17.65
CA THR A 912 27.11 7.45 16.94
C THR A 912 25.61 7.65 17.19
N SER A 913 24.82 6.58 17.09
CA SER A 913 23.39 6.60 17.37
C SER A 913 23.10 7.01 18.82
N GLY A 914 23.90 6.52 19.77
CA GLY A 914 23.81 6.92 21.18
C GLY A 914 24.15 8.40 21.41
N ALA A 915 25.19 8.92 20.76
CA ALA A 915 25.60 10.33 20.87
C ALA A 915 24.52 11.28 20.33
N LEU A 916 23.99 11.00 19.13
CA LEU A 916 22.86 11.72 18.54
C LEU A 916 21.60 11.60 19.42
N GLY A 917 21.34 10.39 19.93
CA GLY A 917 20.23 10.13 20.85
C GLY A 917 20.30 10.95 22.15
N LYS A 918 21.50 11.10 22.73
CA LYS A 918 21.75 11.94 23.91
C LYS A 918 21.39 13.39 23.64
N PHE A 919 21.84 13.93 22.51
CA PHE A 919 21.48 15.28 22.07
C PHE A 919 19.94 15.42 21.95
N ALA A 920 19.29 14.48 21.26
CA ALA A 920 17.85 14.51 21.05
C ALA A 920 17.02 14.42 22.35
N VAL A 921 17.35 13.54 23.30
CA VAL A 921 16.57 13.42 24.55
C VAL A 921 16.69 14.67 25.43
N ASP A 922 17.83 15.36 25.39
CA ASP A 922 18.01 16.63 26.08
C ASP A 922 17.20 17.76 25.43
N VAL A 923 17.08 17.78 24.09
CA VAL A 923 16.20 18.72 23.38
C VAL A 923 14.74 18.45 23.73
N ILE A 924 14.27 17.20 23.64
CA ILE A 924 12.90 16.82 24.01
C ILE A 924 12.56 17.27 25.43
N THR A 925 13.49 17.04 26.37
CA THR A 925 13.30 17.44 27.77
C THR A 925 13.27 18.95 27.91
N GLN A 926 14.15 19.70 27.24
CA GLN A 926 14.19 21.16 27.35
C GLN A 926 13.07 21.87 26.59
N SER A 927 12.46 21.23 25.59
CA SER A 927 11.34 21.78 24.82
C SER A 927 9.96 21.50 25.43
N ARG A 928 9.86 20.66 26.47
CA ARG A 928 8.56 20.40 27.13
C ARG A 928 7.98 21.69 27.71
N THR A 929 6.65 21.79 27.74
CA THR A 929 5.92 23.03 28.08
C THR A 929 6.34 23.66 29.41
N GLU A 930 6.58 22.86 30.44
CA GLU A 930 6.95 23.37 31.77
C GLU A 930 8.39 23.89 31.82
N ILE A 931 9.26 23.48 30.88
CA ILE A 931 10.67 23.90 30.80
C ILE A 931 10.86 24.96 29.70
N ALA A 932 10.55 24.62 28.45
CA ALA A 932 10.63 25.47 27.26
C ALA A 932 11.90 26.35 27.16
N GLU A 933 13.05 25.78 27.50
CA GLU A 933 14.37 26.44 27.43
C GLU A 933 14.96 26.41 26.03
N VAL A 934 14.55 25.43 25.20
CA VAL A 934 14.95 25.34 23.79
C VAL A 934 13.75 25.00 22.92
N LEU A 935 13.80 25.43 21.66
CA LEU A 935 12.78 25.17 20.65
C LEU A 935 13.43 24.65 19.37
N GLU A 936 12.84 23.62 18.77
CA GLU A 936 13.20 23.15 17.43
C GLU A 936 12.84 24.20 16.36
N PRO A 937 13.51 24.19 15.19
CA PRO A 937 13.16 25.08 14.08
C PRO A 937 11.71 24.88 13.62
N ALA A 938 11.01 26.00 13.45
CA ALA A 938 9.67 25.99 12.87
C ALA A 938 9.74 25.95 11.33
N ALA A 939 8.93 25.09 10.72
CA ALA A 939 8.63 25.09 9.30
C ALA A 939 7.13 24.82 9.13
N ALA A 940 6.53 25.28 8.02
CA ALA A 940 5.11 25.07 7.77
C ALA A 940 4.74 23.58 7.88
N GLY A 941 3.75 23.24 8.72
CA GLY A 941 3.32 21.85 8.97
C GLY A 941 4.24 21.03 9.90
N ARG A 942 5.41 21.54 10.31
CA ARG A 942 6.35 20.79 11.15
C ARG A 942 5.95 20.84 12.62
N GLY A 943 5.60 19.67 13.17
CA GLY A 943 5.30 19.52 14.59
C GLY A 943 3.98 20.17 15.03
N GLU A 944 3.23 20.79 14.11
CA GLU A 944 1.93 21.39 14.36
C GLU A 944 0.88 20.31 14.63
N SER A 945 0.15 20.46 15.74
CA SER A 945 -0.93 19.55 16.08
C SER A 945 -2.23 20.02 15.46
N SER A 946 -2.86 19.19 14.62
CA SER A 946 -4.19 19.46 14.04
C SER A 946 -5.26 19.78 15.08
N ALA A 947 -5.13 19.22 16.30
CA ALA A 947 -6.04 19.45 17.42
C ALA A 947 -5.65 20.59 18.37
N MET A 948 -4.40 21.08 18.36
CA MET A 948 -3.89 22.07 19.33
C MET A 948 -2.93 23.05 18.65
N PRO A 949 -3.42 24.22 18.18
CA PRO A 949 -2.62 25.16 17.39
C PRO A 949 -1.32 25.64 18.06
N GLN A 950 -1.29 25.70 19.39
CA GLN A 950 -0.10 26.09 20.16
C GLN A 950 0.95 24.97 20.31
N LYS A 951 0.59 23.71 20.02
CA LYS A 951 1.44 22.55 20.29
C LYS A 951 2.49 22.39 19.18
N ARG A 952 3.74 22.69 19.51
CA ARG A 952 4.92 22.42 18.68
C ARG A 952 5.63 21.17 19.19
N ASN A 953 5.40 20.03 18.54
CA ASN A 953 6.05 18.78 18.91
C ASN A 953 7.54 18.80 18.47
N PRO A 954 8.48 18.30 19.29
CA PRO A 954 9.90 18.20 18.93
C PRO A 954 10.12 16.99 18.00
N VAL A 955 9.70 17.12 16.74
CA VAL A 955 9.67 16.01 15.78
C VAL A 955 11.07 15.58 15.33
N LEU A 956 12.01 16.50 15.15
CA LEU A 956 13.36 16.16 14.69
C LEU A 956 14.11 15.36 15.76
N ALA A 957 14.07 15.82 17.01
CA ALA A 957 14.62 15.07 18.14
C ALA A 957 13.87 13.73 18.33
N THR A 958 12.57 13.67 18.06
CA THR A 958 11.82 12.40 18.10
C THR A 958 12.30 11.42 17.04
N LEU A 959 12.58 11.87 15.81
CA LEU A 959 13.13 11.04 14.74
C LEU A 959 14.51 10.49 15.11
N ILE A 960 15.43 11.34 15.57
CA ILE A 960 16.77 10.93 16.03
C ILE A 960 16.67 9.92 17.18
N ARG A 961 15.81 10.20 18.17
CA ARG A 961 15.57 9.28 19.29
C ARG A 961 15.03 7.94 18.82
N SER A 962 14.17 7.92 17.80
CA SER A 962 13.59 6.69 17.26
C SER A 962 14.65 5.75 16.68
N ALA A 963 15.68 6.29 16.02
CA ALA A 963 16.83 5.50 15.57
C ALA A 963 17.71 5.06 16.74
N ALA A 964 17.97 5.95 17.71
CA ALA A 964 18.79 5.68 18.89
C ALA A 964 18.31 4.49 19.74
N VAL A 965 17.01 4.21 19.73
CA VAL A 965 16.43 3.04 20.42
C VAL A 965 16.38 1.77 19.57
N GLN A 966 16.70 1.84 18.27
CA GLN A 966 16.67 0.71 17.33
C GLN A 966 18.07 0.19 17.00
N VAL A 967 19.01 1.09 16.68
CA VAL A 967 20.36 0.74 16.23
C VAL A 967 21.10 -0.22 17.19
N PRO A 968 21.03 -0.08 18.53
CA PRO A 968 21.68 -1.03 19.43
C PRO A 968 21.22 -2.48 19.26
N ALA A 969 19.95 -2.70 18.90
CA ALA A 969 19.42 -4.05 18.67
C ALA A 969 19.99 -4.66 17.38
N PHE A 970 20.06 -3.89 16.30
CA PHE A 970 20.69 -4.33 15.05
C PHE A 970 22.19 -4.58 15.23
N ALA A 971 22.90 -3.67 15.91
CA ALA A 971 24.31 -3.85 16.24
C ALA A 971 24.56 -5.10 17.09
N SER A 972 23.66 -5.44 18.01
CA SER A 972 23.75 -6.70 18.76
C SER A 972 23.67 -7.94 17.88
N VAL A 973 22.91 -7.92 16.78
CA VAL A 973 22.87 -9.03 15.82
C VAL A 973 24.20 -9.16 15.10
N LEU A 974 24.80 -8.04 14.68
CA LEU A 974 26.12 -8.01 14.03
C LEU A 974 27.24 -8.52 14.94
N LEU A 975 27.20 -8.16 16.22
CA LEU A 975 28.14 -8.71 17.22
C LEU A 975 27.92 -10.21 17.44
N GLY A 976 26.67 -10.68 17.41
CA GLY A 976 26.36 -12.11 17.50
C GLY A 976 26.87 -12.91 16.29
N ALA A 977 26.86 -12.31 15.10
CA ALA A 977 27.35 -12.92 13.87
C ALA A 977 28.87 -13.18 13.86
N MET A 978 29.63 -12.63 14.83
CA MET A 978 31.04 -12.98 15.02
C MET A 978 31.27 -14.46 15.36
N LEU A 979 30.24 -15.18 15.81
CA LEU A 979 30.27 -16.63 16.00
C LEU A 979 30.16 -17.34 14.63
N ALA A 980 31.13 -17.09 13.77
CA ALA A 980 31.23 -17.64 12.42
C ALA A 980 32.08 -18.90 12.41
N GLU A 981 31.45 -20.06 12.23
CA GLU A 981 32.09 -21.36 12.15
C GLU A 981 32.80 -21.61 10.80
N ASP A 982 33.82 -22.49 10.86
CA ASP A 982 34.61 -23.01 9.73
C ASP A 982 35.18 -21.89 8.82
N GLU A 983 35.28 -22.15 7.51
CA GLU A 983 35.78 -21.19 6.52
C GLU A 983 34.67 -20.34 5.87
N ARG A 984 33.38 -20.65 6.13
CA ARG A 984 32.21 -19.80 5.81
C ARG A 984 30.99 -20.27 6.62
N PRO A 985 30.38 -19.43 7.48
CA PRO A 985 29.34 -19.88 8.38
C PRO A 985 27.97 -20.04 7.69
N ALA A 986 27.25 -21.10 8.05
CA ALA A 986 25.93 -21.46 7.56
C ALA A 986 24.81 -20.71 8.29
N GLY A 987 24.92 -19.38 8.35
CA GLY A 987 23.86 -18.51 8.87
C GLY A 987 24.38 -17.22 9.49
N ALA A 988 25.49 -17.28 10.23
CA ALA A 988 26.03 -16.11 10.92
C ALA A 988 26.37 -14.97 9.94
N TRP A 989 27.09 -15.27 8.86
CA TRP A 989 27.40 -14.30 7.79
C TRP A 989 26.15 -13.73 7.12
N HIS A 990 25.16 -14.58 6.83
CA HIS A 990 23.89 -14.21 6.20
C HIS A 990 23.07 -13.25 7.08
N ALA A 991 23.23 -13.34 8.41
CA ALA A 991 22.56 -12.47 9.37
C ALA A 991 23.18 -11.06 9.45
N GLU A 992 24.30 -10.79 8.77
CA GLU A 992 24.97 -9.49 8.81
C GLU A 992 24.34 -8.45 7.88
N TRP A 993 23.93 -8.86 6.68
CA TRP A 993 23.70 -7.95 5.56
C TRP A 993 22.57 -6.95 5.82
N GLN A 994 21.40 -7.46 6.23
CA GLN A 994 20.23 -6.62 6.47
C GLN A 994 20.40 -5.75 7.73
N PRO A 995 20.82 -6.26 8.91
CA PRO A 995 21.03 -5.42 10.08
C PRO A 995 22.08 -4.33 9.88
N LEU A 996 23.17 -4.61 9.14
CA LEU A 996 24.16 -3.59 8.83
C LEU A 996 23.58 -2.48 7.95
N ARG A 997 22.85 -2.85 6.89
CA ARG A 997 22.14 -1.89 6.03
C ARG A 997 21.18 -1.03 6.87
N GLU A 998 20.45 -1.62 7.81
CA GLU A 998 19.55 -0.88 8.71
C GLU A 998 20.30 0.06 9.66
N CYS A 999 21.44 -0.36 10.22
CA CYS A 999 22.29 0.53 11.01
C CYS A 999 22.74 1.75 10.20
N LEU A 1000 23.22 1.56 8.97
CA LEU A 1000 23.63 2.65 8.08
C LEU A 1000 22.47 3.60 7.75
N LEU A 1001 21.30 3.06 7.40
CA LEU A 1001 20.10 3.85 7.10
C LEU A 1001 19.65 4.69 8.29
N LEU A 1002 19.53 4.08 9.47
CA LEU A 1002 19.02 4.75 10.67
C LEU A 1002 20.00 5.79 11.21
N VAL A 1003 21.31 5.48 11.22
CA VAL A 1003 22.33 6.44 11.66
C VAL A 1003 22.49 7.57 10.64
N GLY A 1004 22.51 7.28 9.35
CA GLY A 1004 22.55 8.30 8.29
C GLY A 1004 21.36 9.24 8.33
N GLY A 1005 20.14 8.69 8.46
CA GLY A 1005 18.94 9.50 8.64
C GLY A 1005 18.99 10.36 9.91
N SER A 1006 19.53 9.81 11.01
CA SER A 1006 19.67 10.56 12.26
C SER A 1006 20.71 11.67 12.18
N ALA A 1007 21.85 11.42 11.54
CA ALA A 1007 22.90 12.43 11.34
C ALA A 1007 22.36 13.59 10.49
N HIS A 1008 21.71 13.25 9.38
CA HIS A 1008 21.07 14.24 8.50
C HIS A 1008 20.01 15.08 9.24
N THR A 1009 19.15 14.42 10.04
CA THR A 1009 18.14 15.11 10.85
C THR A 1009 18.77 15.97 11.95
N ALA A 1010 19.93 15.57 12.48
CA ALA A 1010 20.64 16.30 13.53
C ALA A 1010 21.28 17.60 13.03
N VAL A 1011 21.73 17.66 11.77
CA VAL A 1011 22.15 18.91 11.14
C VAL A 1011 21.02 19.92 11.19
N GLU A 1012 19.84 19.53 10.67
CA GLU A 1012 18.67 20.41 10.65
C GLU A 1012 18.27 20.86 12.07
N LEU A 1013 18.26 19.92 13.02
CA LEU A 1013 17.95 20.23 14.42
C LEU A 1013 18.95 21.22 15.01
N ALA A 1014 20.26 20.98 14.84
CA ALA A 1014 21.30 21.81 15.46
C ALA A 1014 21.40 23.20 14.85
N GLU A 1015 21.23 23.34 13.53
CA GLU A 1015 21.24 24.63 12.85
C GLU A 1015 20.05 25.51 13.24
N GLY A 1016 18.89 24.88 13.48
CA GLY A 1016 17.64 25.57 13.78
C GLY A 1016 17.31 25.72 15.27
N LEU A 1017 18.10 25.13 16.17
CA LEU A 1017 17.80 25.10 17.60
C LEU A 1017 17.88 26.51 18.21
N THR A 1018 16.78 26.98 18.78
CA THR A 1018 16.72 28.28 19.45
C THR A 1018 16.76 28.10 20.96
N ALA A 1019 17.67 28.80 21.64
CA ALA A 1019 17.75 28.82 23.11
C ALA A 1019 17.15 30.09 23.71
N ASP A 1020 16.30 29.93 24.72
CA ASP A 1020 15.68 31.04 25.46
C ASP A 1020 16.39 31.26 26.81
N ALA A 1021 17.39 32.15 26.79
CA ALA A 1021 18.17 32.50 27.97
C ALA A 1021 17.31 33.10 29.10
N ALA A 1022 16.25 33.86 28.76
CA ALA A 1022 15.37 34.45 29.76
C ALA A 1022 14.54 33.35 30.46
N ARG A 1023 14.05 32.36 29.71
CA ARG A 1023 13.37 31.20 30.29
C ARG A 1023 14.29 30.33 31.14
N MET A 1024 15.54 30.11 30.71
CA MET A 1024 16.54 29.40 31.52
C MET A 1024 16.77 30.09 32.88
N GLN A 1025 16.91 31.42 32.89
CA GLN A 1025 17.06 32.20 34.11
C GLN A 1025 15.81 32.11 35.00
N SER A 1026 14.62 32.19 34.42
CA SER A 1026 13.35 32.05 35.14
C SER A 1026 13.21 30.67 35.79
N ASN A 1027 13.51 29.60 35.06
CA ASN A 1027 13.47 28.24 35.60
C ASN A 1027 14.50 28.04 36.71
N LEU A 1028 15.69 28.63 36.59
CA LEU A 1028 16.72 28.58 37.63
C LEU A 1028 16.26 29.25 38.93
N ALA A 1029 15.47 30.32 38.83
CA ALA A 1029 14.86 31.00 39.98
C ALA A 1029 13.70 30.22 40.63
N ALA A 1030 13.16 29.18 40.00
CA ALA A 1030 11.96 28.46 40.47
C ALA A 1030 12.13 27.83 41.86
N THR A 1031 13.35 27.44 42.23
CA THR A 1031 13.66 26.91 43.58
C THR A 1031 13.97 28.00 44.61
N ARG A 1032 13.78 29.28 44.25
CA ARG A 1032 13.97 30.47 45.10
C ARG A 1032 15.31 30.46 45.87
N GLY A 1033 16.40 30.13 45.18
CA GLY A 1033 17.76 30.08 45.74
C GLY A 1033 18.20 28.74 46.33
N GLN A 1034 17.31 27.75 46.50
CA GLN A 1034 17.68 26.46 47.13
C GLN A 1034 18.71 25.64 46.35
N VAL A 1035 18.80 25.82 45.03
CA VAL A 1035 19.86 25.22 44.17
C VAL A 1035 21.29 25.64 44.55
N LEU A 1036 21.44 26.66 45.40
CA LEU A 1036 22.74 27.15 45.90
C LEU A 1036 22.98 26.79 47.38
N SER A 1037 22.12 25.95 47.97
CA SER A 1037 22.26 25.51 49.36
C SER A 1037 23.59 24.78 49.63
N GLU A 1038 24.15 24.08 48.64
CA GLU A 1038 25.48 23.47 48.74
C GLU A 1038 26.57 24.52 48.97
N ARG A 1039 26.56 25.62 48.20
CA ARG A 1039 27.53 26.72 48.33
C ARG A 1039 27.48 27.29 49.73
N LEU A 1040 26.28 27.53 50.25
CA LEU A 1040 26.08 28.02 51.61
C LEU A 1040 26.59 27.02 52.65
N ALA A 1041 26.38 25.72 52.45
CA ALA A 1041 26.88 24.69 53.37
C ALA A 1041 28.41 24.70 53.44
N ILE A 1042 29.08 24.88 52.30
CA ILE A 1042 30.54 24.99 52.23
C ILE A 1042 31.03 26.26 52.92
N ARG A 1043 30.36 27.41 52.72
CA ARG A 1043 30.75 28.69 53.32
C ARG A 1043 30.50 28.76 54.83
N LEU A 1044 29.42 28.14 55.30
CA LEU A 1044 29.04 28.16 56.71
C LEU A 1044 29.75 27.08 57.54
N ALA A 1045 30.20 25.97 56.94
CA ALA A 1045 30.83 24.89 57.69
C ALA A 1045 32.09 25.30 58.49
N PRO A 1046 33.01 26.14 57.98
CA PRO A 1046 34.13 26.66 58.77
C PRO A 1046 33.72 27.65 59.87
N LEU A 1047 32.55 28.29 59.75
CA LEU A 1047 32.07 29.34 60.65
C LEU A 1047 31.25 28.76 61.82
N LEU A 1048 30.40 27.77 61.53
CA LEU A 1048 29.45 27.17 62.48
C LEU A 1048 29.83 25.75 62.91
N GLY A 1049 30.73 25.10 62.17
CA GLY A 1049 30.94 23.65 62.23
C GLY A 1049 29.98 22.91 61.29
N LYS A 1050 30.49 21.86 60.64
CA LYS A 1050 29.80 21.12 59.56
C LYS A 1050 28.39 20.62 59.93
N ALA A 1051 28.22 20.05 61.12
CA ALA A 1051 26.93 19.52 61.57
C ALA A 1051 25.90 20.62 61.82
N ALA A 1052 26.33 21.73 62.44
CA ALA A 1052 25.48 22.88 62.72
C ALA A 1052 25.09 23.62 61.44
N ALA A 1053 26.04 23.87 60.53
CA ALA A 1053 25.78 24.47 59.23
C ALA A 1053 24.76 23.66 58.40
N LYS A 1054 24.92 22.33 58.36
CA LYS A 1054 23.97 21.44 57.68
C LYS A 1054 22.58 21.53 58.30
N LYS A 1055 22.47 21.49 59.62
CA LYS A 1055 21.18 21.57 60.33
C LYS A 1055 20.48 22.90 60.06
N ALA A 1056 21.20 24.02 60.15
CA ALA A 1056 20.67 25.36 59.89
C ALA A 1056 20.14 25.48 58.45
N LEU A 1057 20.92 25.02 57.46
CA LEU A 1057 20.49 25.07 56.05
C LEU A 1057 19.33 24.14 55.73
N GLN A 1058 19.27 22.97 56.35
CA GLN A 1058 18.11 22.08 56.20
C GLN A 1058 16.83 22.70 56.76
N ALA A 1059 16.92 23.34 57.93
CA ALA A 1059 15.80 24.07 58.52
C ALA A 1059 15.37 25.24 57.62
N ALA A 1060 16.33 26.05 57.15
CA ALA A 1060 16.05 27.20 56.27
C ALA A 1060 15.47 26.77 54.92
N ALA A 1061 15.97 25.69 54.31
CA ALA A 1061 15.43 25.17 53.06
C ALA A 1061 14.00 24.64 53.21
N PHE A 1062 13.73 23.92 54.31
CA PHE A 1062 12.38 23.43 54.62
C PHE A 1062 11.41 24.61 54.84
N GLU A 1063 11.82 25.62 55.60
CA GLU A 1063 11.01 26.81 55.85
C GLU A 1063 10.76 27.61 54.56
N ALA A 1064 11.78 27.82 53.72
CA ALA A 1064 11.63 28.49 52.44
C ALA A 1064 10.65 27.74 51.51
N GLN A 1065 10.68 26.41 51.51
CA GLN A 1065 9.75 25.59 50.75
C GLN A 1065 8.32 25.67 51.31
N HIS A 1066 8.16 25.62 52.63
CA HIS A 1066 6.85 25.63 53.29
C HIS A 1066 6.15 26.99 53.20
N SER A 1067 6.89 28.08 53.44
CA SER A 1067 6.37 29.45 53.41
C SER A 1067 6.29 30.05 52.00
N GLY A 1068 6.98 29.46 51.03
CA GLY A 1068 7.17 30.04 49.70
C GLY A 1068 8.09 31.26 49.69
N ARG A 1069 8.87 31.54 50.74
CA ARG A 1069 9.83 32.64 50.73
C ARG A 1069 11.11 32.27 49.99
N SER A 1070 11.95 33.25 49.64
CA SER A 1070 13.27 32.92 49.11
C SER A 1070 14.18 32.37 50.20
N LEU A 1071 15.13 31.51 49.84
CA LEU A 1071 16.13 31.02 50.79
C LEU A 1071 16.96 32.19 51.36
N SER A 1072 17.12 33.27 50.59
CA SER A 1072 17.80 34.50 51.05
C SER A 1072 17.06 35.13 52.22
N ASP A 1073 15.74 35.33 52.09
CA ASP A 1073 14.93 35.99 53.12
C ASP A 1073 14.91 35.17 54.42
N VAL A 1074 14.80 33.84 54.31
CA VAL A 1074 14.79 32.94 55.47
C VAL A 1074 16.14 32.94 56.18
N LEU A 1075 17.25 32.91 55.44
CA LEU A 1075 18.59 32.99 56.03
C LEU A 1075 18.93 34.37 56.57
N ALA A 1076 18.34 35.43 56.00
CA ALA A 1076 18.52 36.79 56.46
C ALA A 1076 17.93 37.04 57.86
N GLU A 1077 17.01 36.17 58.30
CA GLU A 1077 16.36 36.21 59.61
C GLU A 1077 16.97 35.21 60.61
N ASP A 1078 17.78 34.25 60.17
CA ASP A 1078 18.42 33.27 61.07
C ASP A 1078 19.60 33.93 61.82
N PRO A 1079 19.51 34.12 63.16
CA PRO A 1079 20.57 34.77 63.91
C PRO A 1079 21.89 33.99 63.88
N ALA A 1080 21.83 32.66 63.75
CA ALA A 1080 23.02 31.81 63.66
C ALA A 1080 23.78 32.03 62.33
N VAL A 1081 23.09 32.47 61.28
CA VAL A 1081 23.70 32.80 59.99
C VAL A 1081 24.09 34.28 59.94
N ARG A 1082 23.23 35.19 60.43
CA ARG A 1082 23.43 36.65 60.38
C ARG A 1082 24.60 37.17 61.19
N ILE A 1083 25.02 36.46 62.24
CA ILE A 1083 26.23 36.81 62.98
C ILE A 1083 27.51 36.65 62.13
N HIS A 1084 27.46 35.82 61.09
CA HIS A 1084 28.61 35.50 60.24
C HIS A 1084 28.55 36.11 58.84
N LEU A 1085 27.35 36.29 58.27
CA LEU A 1085 27.16 36.82 56.90
C LEU A 1085 26.15 37.98 56.91
N SER A 1086 26.51 39.08 56.24
CA SER A 1086 25.60 40.19 55.94
C SER A 1086 24.47 39.75 55.00
N GLU A 1087 23.34 40.46 55.01
CA GLU A 1087 22.23 40.22 54.08
C GLU A 1087 22.69 40.36 52.61
N HIS A 1088 23.59 41.32 52.33
CA HIS A 1088 24.20 41.49 51.03
C HIS A 1088 25.08 40.27 50.65
N GLU A 1089 25.91 39.77 51.57
CA GLU A 1089 26.72 38.56 51.32
C GLU A 1089 25.85 37.31 51.09
N ILE A 1090 24.75 37.15 51.83
CA ILE A 1090 23.80 36.05 51.61
C ILE A 1090 23.18 36.14 50.21
N THR A 1091 22.73 37.34 49.82
CA THR A 1091 22.14 37.59 48.50
C THR A 1091 23.15 37.31 47.39
N GLU A 1092 24.39 37.80 47.51
CA GLU A 1092 25.46 37.56 46.53
C GLU A 1092 25.85 36.07 46.42
N LEU A 1093 25.90 35.35 47.55
CA LEU A 1093 26.14 33.90 47.54
C LEU A 1093 25.00 33.12 46.86
N LEU A 1094 23.79 33.67 46.87
CA LEU A 1094 22.60 33.10 46.25
C LEU A 1094 22.36 33.58 44.80
N ARG A 1095 23.34 34.25 44.17
CA ARG A 1095 23.32 34.55 42.73
C ARG A 1095 23.83 33.37 41.91
N PRO A 1096 23.01 32.75 41.04
CA PRO A 1096 23.40 31.55 40.30
C PRO A 1096 24.60 31.75 39.36
N GLU A 1097 24.75 32.96 38.80
CA GLU A 1097 25.83 33.30 37.86
C GLU A 1097 27.22 33.22 38.51
N THR A 1098 27.29 33.33 39.84
CA THR A 1098 28.55 33.33 40.59
C THR A 1098 28.91 31.95 41.14
N TYR A 1099 28.16 30.89 40.78
CA TYR A 1099 28.39 29.50 41.18
C TYR A 1099 28.33 28.53 40.00
N LEU A 1100 28.93 28.90 38.87
CA LEU A 1100 28.98 28.11 37.63
C LEU A 1100 30.15 27.11 37.57
N GLY A 1101 31.02 27.09 38.59
CA GLY A 1101 32.17 26.21 38.65
C GLY A 1101 33.08 26.33 37.41
N ALA A 1102 33.47 25.18 36.84
CA ALA A 1102 34.33 25.12 35.66
C ALA A 1102 33.54 25.03 34.32
N ALA A 1103 32.23 25.31 34.33
CA ALA A 1103 31.35 25.12 33.18
C ALA A 1103 31.90 25.78 31.90
N ALA A 1104 32.35 27.04 32.00
CA ALA A 1104 32.89 27.79 30.88
C ALA A 1104 34.22 27.22 30.35
N ALA A 1105 35.07 26.71 31.25
CA ALA A 1105 36.33 26.04 30.87
C ALA A 1105 36.08 24.70 30.16
N PHE A 1106 34.98 24.00 30.47
CA PHE A 1106 34.59 22.79 29.73
C PHE A 1106 34.18 23.13 28.29
N VAL A 1107 33.48 24.25 28.08
CA VAL A 1107 33.15 24.75 26.74
C VAL A 1107 34.43 25.00 25.94
N ASP A 1108 35.38 25.74 26.51
CA ASP A 1108 36.64 26.07 25.83
C ASP A 1108 37.43 24.80 25.45
N ARG A 1109 37.50 23.83 26.36
CA ARG A 1109 38.21 22.56 26.11
C ARG A 1109 37.61 21.77 24.96
N VAL A 1110 36.29 21.70 24.87
CA VAL A 1110 35.61 20.98 23.77
C VAL A 1110 35.77 21.74 22.46
N LEU A 1111 35.66 23.07 22.48
CA LEU A 1111 35.87 23.89 21.28
C LEU A 1111 37.31 23.80 20.74
N ASN A 1112 38.30 23.62 21.61
CA ASN A 1112 39.70 23.43 21.20
C ASN A 1112 39.98 22.06 20.53
N ARG A 1113 39.00 21.15 20.45
CA ARG A 1113 39.11 19.90 19.67
C ARG A 1113 38.72 20.07 18.20
N LEU A 1114 38.09 21.19 17.84
CA LEU A 1114 37.82 21.59 16.45
C LEU A 1114 39.06 22.28 15.89
#